data_AF-A0A6A6VQS0-F1
#
_entry.id   AF-A0A6A6VQS0-F1
#
_cell.length_a   1.000
_cell.length_b   1.000
_cell.length_c   1.000
_cell.angle_alpha   90.00
_cell.angle_beta   90.00
_cell.angle_gamma   90.00
#
_symmetry.space_group_name_H-M   'P 1'
#
loop_
_entity.id
_entity.type
_entity.pdbx_description
1 polymer ?
#
loop_
_entity_poly.entity_id
_entity_poly.type
_entity_poly.pdbx_seq_one_letter_code
_entity_poly.pdbx_strand_id
1 'polypeptide(L)'
;MPPCKHSSWLGAKRVQGEPTLIETDRLSALLSLLHNLDTQYPIFLVTIGDSEKGAALRTLFGFKASSKGRRSIDSIHLYLDSSTTFTERPWIVAEGRSLQLIPHTTQTEAAGRPCHRTNVRSLRPCDDHIATDVYARLLRQFTNVICIFASDLGGLTKTAREVVRWMERCQPAAHPDGPWPALVVVTERPNAKNAKRDFLSLVRQQTSVDIHKCISNLEFVTLLPRGTISPQARFRRLKELLQEQSRATAHQRADRGCLYSARHFSTLLNSAVAHFAESSAEPLDCVIASRATRPVPSDLGQHLANVFALLTSTSQLAEFAVPMLASCLFLDSYPPDSHCFEPSEVFSKLYARAFDGVCPDSRVIAFSDSADVLLRTGLLQMLQQHFQRYFAEHTQPDGLSAVAIHQRNLKRFCGRWGALRSERTCLSCTLRTPQYALECSHMLCENCVVIHGEQEQHHPYLYRVCVCPLCHMGMQREIRVRVHPPTAGVSILCIDGGGTRGIVPLTIMQRIQDCIDLPIPFQQYFKLAFGVSSGGLIIMNMFFNGSTIEESTQLFKQMAVAIFNPRKSWGLPVLSRFWRSVMTIFADGLYPVKDIESVLKKVFHPGQSILGASFATAAGTRIGLPVATVHTHPACRIFTNYNGVGARLASPTGEPTIRAEDGFGKVPQWEVARAISAAPGFFPAAHIDQVGTFQDAGPLENNPISQALSEMRALFPYVAEPDMVLSLGTGEPAPAAYEADKQDRRSLRKSGMFTRARDLLLEKMRDGTVRRVLNGIRSATQTAQRIHRLNVHFEGSEPRLDDTAMIPSLASLAAGDVRISGGVEAVAHAAVASLFYFELDRMPQGPGESLEVAGSIRCVLGPADDGFDALIRRLAEGKACFMVDVRPLPGVVGDRSFADASGRFCKRIEFVSRGQFTLWLKLDDATTHISGSPFSIDRLIKAQGLDAQFGRADHQKRKASFDHNNVGRRKKQRIS
;
A
#
# COMPACT_ATOMS: atom_id res chain seq x y z
N MET A 1 -20.87 -9.63 25.78
CA MET A 1 -20.31 -10.25 26.99
C MET A 1 -20.09 -9.18 28.04
N PRO A 2 -20.29 -9.45 29.35
CA PRO A 2 -19.88 -8.50 30.38
C PRO A 2 -18.36 -8.23 30.29
N PRO A 3 -17.89 -7.01 30.59
CA PRO A 3 -16.47 -6.68 30.51
C PRO A 3 -15.65 -7.61 31.42
N CYS A 4 -14.60 -8.20 30.86
CA CYS A 4 -13.68 -9.08 31.59
C CYS A 4 -13.12 -8.34 32.81
N LYS A 5 -13.36 -8.88 34.01
CA LYS A 5 -12.88 -8.29 35.27
C LYS A 5 -11.42 -8.64 35.58
N HIS A 6 -10.75 -9.42 34.73
CA HIS A 6 -9.34 -9.76 34.93
C HIS A 6 -8.45 -8.54 34.69
N SER A 7 -7.55 -8.29 35.62
CA SER A 7 -6.57 -7.19 35.53
C SER A 7 -5.19 -7.66 35.07
N SER A 8 -4.93 -8.97 34.95
CA SER A 8 -3.66 -9.50 34.47
C SER A 8 -3.38 -9.04 33.04
N TRP A 9 -2.18 -8.50 32.81
CA TRP A 9 -1.73 -8.03 31.51
C TRP A 9 -0.53 -8.83 30.98
N LEU A 10 0.59 -8.80 31.70
CA LEU A 10 1.80 -9.54 31.33
C LEU A 10 2.13 -10.58 32.40
N GLY A 11 2.56 -11.77 32.01
CA GLY A 11 3.02 -12.81 32.95
C GLY A 11 4.10 -13.69 32.34
N ALA A 12 4.90 -14.33 33.17
CA ALA A 12 5.92 -15.28 32.74
C ALA A 12 5.55 -16.71 33.18
N LYS A 13 5.59 -17.69 32.28
CA LYS A 13 5.37 -19.12 32.59
C LYS A 13 6.46 -19.98 31.94
N ARG A 14 6.71 -21.19 32.47
CA ARG A 14 7.47 -22.22 31.75
C ARG A 14 6.51 -23.23 31.13
N VAL A 15 6.53 -23.36 29.81
CA VAL A 15 5.74 -24.34 29.06
C VAL A 15 6.70 -25.37 28.48
N GLN A 16 6.57 -26.64 28.90
CA GLN A 16 7.48 -27.72 28.48
C GLN A 16 8.99 -27.45 28.75
N GLY A 17 9.30 -26.67 29.78
CA GLY A 17 10.68 -26.30 30.16
C GLY A 17 11.16 -24.98 29.55
N GLU A 18 10.54 -24.52 28.47
CA GLU A 18 10.88 -23.27 27.80
C GLU A 18 10.20 -22.06 28.46
N PRO A 19 10.90 -20.94 28.64
CA PRO A 19 10.30 -19.73 29.14
C PRO A 19 9.34 -19.10 28.12
N THR A 20 8.17 -18.67 28.60
CA THR A 20 7.11 -18.09 27.78
C THR A 20 6.57 -16.81 28.41
N LEU A 21 6.33 -15.80 27.56
CA LEU A 21 5.66 -14.55 27.94
C LEU A 21 4.18 -14.66 27.55
N ILE A 22 3.32 -14.31 28.50
CA ILE A 22 1.87 -14.27 28.33
C ILE A 22 1.43 -12.82 28.30
N GLU A 23 0.76 -12.44 27.22
CA GLU A 23 0.20 -11.11 26.99
C GLU A 23 -1.32 -11.22 26.83
N THR A 24 -2.09 -10.45 27.59
CA THR A 24 -3.55 -10.35 27.42
C THR A 24 -3.95 -9.09 26.65
N ASP A 25 -5.18 -9.06 26.14
CA ASP A 25 -5.79 -7.88 25.49
C ASP A 25 -6.10 -6.70 26.45
N ARG A 26 -5.65 -6.77 27.71
CA ARG A 26 -5.98 -5.81 28.77
C ARG A 26 -5.62 -4.36 28.42
N LEU A 27 -4.47 -4.13 27.79
CA LEU A 27 -4.06 -2.78 27.39
C LEU A 27 -5.06 -2.16 26.40
N SER A 28 -5.39 -2.89 25.33
CA SER A 28 -6.37 -2.46 24.34
C SER A 28 -7.75 -2.23 24.95
N ALA A 29 -8.18 -3.11 25.87
CA ALA A 29 -9.43 -2.94 26.59
C ALA A 29 -9.48 -1.66 27.44
N LEU A 30 -8.39 -1.32 28.14
CA LEU A 30 -8.34 -0.08 28.93
C LEU A 30 -8.32 1.16 28.06
N LEU A 31 -7.58 1.13 26.94
CA LEU A 31 -7.50 2.29 26.04
C LEU A 31 -8.81 2.55 25.31
N SER A 32 -9.65 1.53 25.10
CA SER A 32 -11.00 1.72 24.55
C SER A 32 -11.92 2.58 25.43
N LEU A 33 -11.57 2.79 26.70
CA LEU A 33 -12.30 3.65 27.63
C LEU A 33 -11.90 5.13 27.53
N LEU A 34 -10.82 5.45 26.80
CA LEU A 34 -10.34 6.81 26.61
C LEU A 34 -11.21 7.54 25.57
N HIS A 35 -11.35 8.86 25.73
CA HIS A 35 -12.23 9.64 24.87
C HIS A 35 -11.61 9.95 23.50
N ASN A 36 -10.29 10.17 23.44
CA ASN A 36 -9.59 10.44 22.19
C ASN A 36 -8.14 9.93 22.27
N LEU A 37 -7.84 8.89 21.48
CA LEU A 37 -6.53 8.24 21.50
C LEU A 37 -5.41 9.07 20.85
N ASP A 38 -5.77 10.06 20.03
CA ASP A 38 -4.82 10.87 19.27
C ASP A 38 -4.45 12.16 20.01
N THR A 39 -5.27 12.62 20.97
CA THR A 39 -5.02 13.86 21.75
C THR A 39 -4.71 13.63 23.23
N GLN A 40 -4.85 12.39 23.73
CA GLN A 40 -4.49 12.04 25.11
C GLN A 40 -3.10 11.40 25.15
N TYR A 41 -2.28 11.78 26.14
CA TYR A 41 -0.89 11.35 26.33
C TYR A 41 -0.74 10.63 27.68
N PRO A 42 -0.85 9.29 27.73
CA PRO A 42 -0.90 8.56 28.99
C PRO A 42 0.36 8.71 29.84
N ILE A 43 0.17 8.74 31.17
CA ILE A 43 1.24 8.57 32.15
C ILE A 43 1.29 7.10 32.55
N PHE A 44 2.43 6.46 32.35
CA PHE A 44 2.65 5.07 32.72
C PHE A 44 3.41 4.96 34.04
N LEU A 45 2.70 4.51 35.08
CA LEU A 45 3.21 4.35 36.44
C LEU A 45 3.42 2.87 36.74
N VAL A 46 4.65 2.47 37.08
CA VAL A 46 4.97 1.12 37.55
C VAL A 46 5.05 1.14 39.07
N THR A 47 4.33 0.23 39.73
CA THR A 47 4.32 0.10 41.19
C THR A 47 4.75 -1.30 41.63
N ILE A 48 5.71 -1.38 42.54
CA ILE A 48 6.31 -2.63 43.03
C ILE A 48 6.13 -2.74 44.55
N GLY A 49 5.66 -3.90 45.02
CA GLY A 49 5.36 -4.20 46.41
C GLY A 49 4.15 -5.13 46.54
N ASP A 50 3.66 -5.35 47.75
CA ASP A 50 2.53 -6.26 48.00
C ASP A 50 1.49 -5.60 48.88
N SER A 51 1.67 -5.64 50.20
CA SER A 51 0.65 -5.26 51.18
C SER A 51 0.47 -3.74 51.32
N GLU A 52 1.54 -2.99 51.51
CA GLU A 52 1.54 -1.53 51.63
C GLU A 52 1.19 -0.88 50.29
N LYS A 53 1.80 -1.36 49.20
CA LYS A 53 1.43 -0.95 47.84
C LYS A 53 -0.07 -1.13 47.59
N GLY A 54 -0.62 -2.29 47.94
CA GLY A 54 -2.05 -2.57 47.79
C GLY A 54 -2.93 -1.60 48.59
N ALA A 55 -2.52 -1.22 49.80
CA ALA A 55 -3.22 -0.23 50.62
C ALA A 55 -3.15 1.18 50.01
N ALA A 56 -1.99 1.57 49.50
CA ALA A 56 -1.80 2.85 48.80
C ALA A 56 -2.67 2.92 47.54
N LEU A 57 -2.62 1.90 46.66
CA LEU A 57 -3.39 1.89 45.41
C LEU A 57 -4.91 1.95 45.63
N ARG A 58 -5.42 1.23 46.64
CA ARG A 58 -6.84 1.32 47.05
C ARG A 58 -7.22 2.72 47.47
N THR A 59 -6.37 3.37 48.25
CA THR A 59 -6.67 4.68 48.85
C THR A 59 -6.52 5.81 47.84
N LEU A 60 -5.50 5.73 46.97
CA LEU A 60 -5.15 6.81 46.04
C LEU A 60 -5.94 6.77 44.73
N PHE A 61 -6.22 5.57 44.21
CA PHE A 61 -6.83 5.37 42.88
C PHE A 61 -8.16 4.60 42.93
N GLY A 62 -8.61 4.15 44.11
CA GLY A 62 -9.88 3.44 44.25
C GLY A 62 -9.90 2.03 43.64
N PHE A 63 -8.75 1.45 43.33
CA PHE A 63 -8.67 0.11 42.72
C PHE A 63 -9.19 -0.96 43.69
N LYS A 64 -10.12 -1.81 43.26
CA LYS A 64 -10.66 -2.89 44.10
C LYS A 64 -9.60 -3.96 44.36
N ALA A 65 -9.53 -4.47 45.59
CA ALA A 65 -8.71 -5.63 45.90
C ALA A 65 -9.22 -6.84 45.10
N SER A 66 -8.35 -7.42 44.27
CA SER A 66 -8.64 -8.72 43.66
C SER A 66 -8.80 -9.76 44.78
N SER A 67 -9.87 -10.56 44.72
CA SER A 67 -10.20 -11.55 45.74
C SER A 67 -8.99 -12.43 46.06
N LYS A 68 -8.67 -12.56 47.35
CA LYS A 68 -7.47 -13.22 47.92
C LYS A 68 -7.19 -14.67 47.47
N GLY A 69 -8.02 -15.29 46.62
CA GLY A 69 -7.94 -16.71 46.25
C GLY A 69 -7.45 -17.04 44.83
N ARG A 70 -7.14 -16.08 43.95
CA ARG A 70 -6.82 -16.37 42.51
C ARG A 70 -5.82 -15.43 41.83
N ARG A 71 -4.92 -14.76 42.58
CA ARG A 71 -3.76 -14.10 41.94
C ARG A 71 -2.75 -15.19 41.56
N SER A 72 -2.51 -15.45 40.27
CA SER A 72 -1.29 -16.16 39.89
C SER A 72 -0.12 -15.33 40.42
N ILE A 73 0.75 -15.95 41.19
CA ILE A 73 1.71 -15.25 42.06
C ILE A 73 2.69 -14.37 41.25
N ASP A 74 2.82 -14.59 39.93
CA ASP A 74 3.78 -13.92 39.05
C ASP A 74 3.16 -13.30 37.76
N SER A 75 2.30 -12.28 37.91
CA SER A 75 1.79 -11.48 36.78
C SER A 75 1.77 -9.97 37.09
N ILE A 76 1.99 -9.15 36.06
CA ILE A 76 1.81 -7.70 36.06
C ILE A 76 0.35 -7.39 35.76
N HIS A 77 -0.30 -6.67 36.67
CA HIS A 77 -1.67 -6.23 36.50
C HIS A 77 -1.74 -4.79 35.97
N LEU A 78 -2.73 -4.48 35.13
CA LEU A 78 -2.87 -3.16 34.51
C LEU A 78 -4.23 -2.53 34.85
N TYR A 79 -4.19 -1.28 35.30
CA TYR A 79 -5.35 -0.48 35.70
C TYR A 79 -5.33 0.91 35.05
N LEU A 80 -6.50 1.47 34.83
CA LEU A 80 -6.70 2.86 34.43
C LEU A 80 -7.30 3.63 35.61
N ASP A 81 -6.72 4.78 35.97
CA ASP A 81 -7.32 5.67 36.95
C ASP A 81 -8.54 6.38 36.34
N SER A 82 -9.73 5.98 36.80
CA SER A 82 -11.00 6.56 36.34
C SER A 82 -11.08 8.07 36.53
N SER A 83 -10.38 8.64 37.53
CA SER A 83 -10.40 10.08 37.79
C SER A 83 -9.62 10.89 36.75
N THR A 84 -8.75 10.25 35.96
CA THR A 84 -7.94 10.90 34.93
C THR A 84 -8.33 10.52 33.50
N THR A 85 -9.38 9.72 33.31
CA THR A 85 -9.79 9.21 31.98
C THR A 85 -10.17 10.32 30.99
N PHE A 86 -10.68 11.45 31.49
CA PHE A 86 -11.07 12.61 30.68
C PHE A 86 -10.01 13.72 30.64
N THR A 87 -8.86 13.54 31.30
CA THR A 87 -7.78 14.52 31.23
C THR A 87 -6.93 14.30 29.98
N GLU A 88 -6.13 15.31 29.63
CA GLU A 88 -5.11 15.18 28.57
C GLU A 88 -4.12 14.05 28.88
N ARG A 89 -3.92 13.71 30.16
CA ARG A 89 -2.89 12.78 30.64
C ARG A 89 -3.49 11.70 31.55
N PRO A 90 -4.16 10.69 30.99
CA PRO A 90 -4.73 9.60 31.76
C PRO A 90 -3.64 8.74 32.40
N TRP A 91 -3.86 8.27 33.64
CA TRP A 91 -2.89 7.46 34.37
C TRP A 91 -3.16 5.98 34.17
N ILE A 92 -2.18 5.27 33.61
CA ILE A 92 -2.16 3.82 33.47
C ILE A 92 -1.17 3.27 34.50
N VAL A 93 -1.66 2.41 35.39
CA VAL A 93 -0.88 1.86 36.50
C VAL A 93 -0.61 0.38 36.26
N ALA A 94 0.67 0.04 36.13
CA ALA A 94 1.17 -1.34 36.14
C ALA A 94 1.54 -1.74 37.57
N GLU A 95 0.90 -2.78 38.09
CA GLU A 95 1.08 -3.31 39.44
C GLU A 95 1.86 -4.63 39.38
N GLY A 96 3.06 -4.65 39.96
CA GLY A 96 3.91 -5.83 40.16
C GLY A 96 4.17 -6.12 41.65
N ARG A 97 4.61 -7.34 41.98
CA ARG A 97 4.95 -7.76 43.36
C ARG A 97 6.40 -7.51 43.75
N SER A 98 7.31 -7.94 42.89
CA SER A 98 8.75 -7.71 42.98
C SER A 98 9.25 -7.22 41.62
N LEU A 99 10.48 -6.69 41.57
CA LEU A 99 11.20 -6.51 40.30
C LEU A 99 11.60 -7.84 39.65
N GLN A 100 11.21 -8.97 40.25
CA GLN A 100 11.33 -10.32 39.70
C GLN A 100 9.93 -10.90 39.39
N LEU A 101 9.71 -11.42 38.17
CA LEU A 101 8.65 -12.38 37.86
C LEU A 101 9.22 -13.80 37.93
N ILE A 102 8.75 -14.63 38.85
CA ILE A 102 9.22 -16.01 38.94
C ILE A 102 8.41 -16.87 37.94
N PRO A 103 9.05 -17.59 36.99
CA PRO A 103 8.30 -18.46 36.09
C PRO A 103 7.71 -19.64 36.88
N HIS A 104 6.39 -19.78 36.90
CA HIS A 104 5.75 -20.97 37.47
C HIS A 104 5.72 -22.15 36.49
N THR A 105 5.99 -23.35 37.00
CA THR A 105 5.68 -24.62 36.34
C THR A 105 4.24 -24.97 36.70
N THR A 106 3.30 -24.90 35.75
CA THR A 106 1.92 -25.33 35.99
C THR A 106 1.66 -26.67 35.31
N GLN A 107 1.38 -27.69 36.11
CA GLN A 107 0.55 -28.82 35.69
C GLN A 107 -0.90 -28.30 35.62
N THR A 108 -1.50 -28.37 34.43
CA THR A 108 -2.95 -28.29 34.15
C THR A 108 -3.77 -27.25 34.94
N GLU A 109 -3.85 -26.01 34.44
CA GLU A 109 -4.98 -25.13 34.78
C GLU A 109 -6.25 -25.63 34.08
N ALA A 110 -7.30 -25.87 34.87
CA ALA A 110 -8.59 -26.41 34.44
C ALA A 110 -9.26 -25.56 33.35
N ALA A 111 -9.92 -26.26 32.41
CA ALA A 111 -10.68 -25.75 31.28
C ALA A 111 -11.84 -24.80 31.69
N GLY A 112 -11.53 -23.53 31.91
CA GLY A 112 -12.51 -22.44 31.88
C GLY A 112 -12.62 -21.87 30.47
N ARG A 113 -13.83 -21.45 30.05
CA ARG A 113 -14.01 -20.73 28.78
C ARG A 113 -13.15 -19.45 28.78
N PRO A 114 -12.34 -19.19 27.74
CA PRO A 114 -11.54 -17.97 27.66
C PRO A 114 -12.47 -16.75 27.62
N CYS A 115 -12.27 -15.80 28.54
CA CYS A 115 -13.07 -14.58 28.64
C CYS A 115 -12.37 -13.35 28.03
N HIS A 116 -11.13 -13.50 27.59
CA HIS A 116 -10.30 -12.49 26.94
C HIS A 116 -9.26 -13.17 26.06
N ARG A 117 -8.67 -12.44 25.12
CA ARG A 117 -7.62 -12.98 24.24
C ARG A 117 -6.29 -13.04 25.00
N THR A 118 -5.58 -14.15 24.85
CA THR A 118 -4.26 -14.37 25.44
C THR A 118 -3.29 -14.79 24.35
N ASN A 119 -2.24 -13.99 24.14
CA ASN A 119 -1.13 -14.32 23.26
C ASN A 119 -0.04 -14.99 24.12
N VAL A 120 0.40 -16.18 23.70
CA VAL A 120 1.52 -16.89 24.31
C VAL A 120 2.70 -16.79 23.35
N ARG A 121 3.81 -16.23 23.81
CA ARG A 121 5.02 -16.03 23.01
C ARG A 121 6.16 -16.83 23.64
N SER A 122 6.78 -17.71 22.85
CA SER A 122 8.00 -18.40 23.29
C SER A 122 9.13 -17.38 23.37
N LEU A 123 9.84 -17.36 24.49
CA LEU A 123 11.06 -16.58 24.61
C LEU A 123 12.21 -17.44 24.11
N ARG A 124 13.18 -16.84 23.41
CA ARG A 124 14.45 -17.52 23.15
C ARG A 124 15.13 -17.89 24.48
N PRO A 125 15.93 -18.98 24.55
CA PRO A 125 16.58 -19.39 25.78
C PRO A 125 17.38 -18.22 26.35
N CYS A 126 16.85 -17.67 27.43
CA CYS A 126 17.41 -16.56 28.17
C CYS A 126 17.55 -17.05 29.61
N ASP A 127 18.60 -16.58 30.30
CA ASP A 127 18.89 -16.91 31.69
C ASP A 127 17.64 -16.85 32.59
N ASP A 128 17.70 -17.48 33.76
CA ASP A 128 16.62 -17.56 34.78
C ASP A 128 16.04 -16.21 35.28
N HIS A 129 16.43 -15.07 34.69
CA HIS A 129 16.19 -13.69 35.11
C HIS A 129 15.21 -12.89 34.22
N ILE A 130 14.43 -13.57 33.36
CA ILE A 130 13.39 -12.99 32.49
C ILE A 130 12.50 -11.98 33.24
N ALA A 131 12.21 -12.36 34.48
CA ALA A 131 11.77 -11.57 35.61
C ALA A 131 12.13 -10.07 35.59
N THR A 132 13.42 -9.79 35.62
CA THR A 132 14.00 -8.45 35.76
C THR A 132 14.05 -7.74 34.42
N ASP A 133 14.19 -8.50 33.33
CA ASP A 133 14.30 -7.96 31.97
C ASP A 133 13.00 -7.33 31.48
N VAL A 134 11.84 -7.83 31.92
CA VAL A 134 10.55 -7.18 31.64
C VAL A 134 10.53 -5.75 32.16
N TYR A 135 11.01 -5.50 33.39
CA TYR A 135 11.06 -4.14 33.93
C TYR A 135 12.24 -3.32 33.37
N ALA A 136 13.40 -3.94 33.21
CA ALA A 136 14.64 -3.25 32.80
C ALA A 136 14.72 -2.92 31.31
N ARG A 137 14.27 -3.84 30.45
CA ARG A 137 14.44 -3.76 28.99
C ARG A 137 13.14 -3.46 28.25
N LEU A 138 12.01 -3.98 28.72
CA LEU A 138 10.71 -3.76 28.08
C LEU A 138 9.99 -2.51 28.61
N LEU A 139 9.66 -2.46 29.91
CA LEU A 139 8.80 -1.41 30.47
C LEU A 139 9.52 -0.09 30.73
N ARG A 140 10.84 -0.13 31.02
CA ARG A 140 11.64 1.06 31.38
C ARG A 140 11.44 2.22 30.41
N GLN A 141 11.51 1.97 29.10
CA GLN A 141 11.45 3.01 28.08
C GLN A 141 10.09 3.72 27.98
N PHE A 142 9.02 3.09 28.46
CA PHE A 142 7.67 3.65 28.47
C PHE A 142 7.26 4.25 29.82
N THR A 143 8.01 3.96 30.89
CA THR A 143 7.62 4.29 32.26
C THR A 143 7.96 5.74 32.62
N ASN A 144 7.00 6.48 33.15
CA ASN A 144 7.21 7.80 33.73
C ASN A 144 7.81 7.69 35.13
N VAL A 145 7.20 6.87 35.98
CA VAL A 145 7.61 6.72 37.38
C VAL A 145 7.62 5.25 37.77
N ILE A 146 8.68 4.81 38.42
CA ILE A 146 8.76 3.53 39.14
C ILE A 146 8.63 3.83 40.63
N CYS A 147 7.59 3.30 41.27
CA CYS A 147 7.34 3.47 42.70
C CYS A 147 7.53 2.14 43.43
N ILE A 148 8.48 2.08 44.37
CA ILE A 148 8.85 0.87 45.09
C ILE A 148 8.53 1.01 46.57
N PHE A 149 7.77 0.06 47.12
CA PHE A 149 7.46 -0.02 48.54
C PHE A 149 8.50 -0.85 49.28
N ALA A 150 9.48 -0.19 49.91
CA ALA A 150 10.63 -0.86 50.50
C ALA A 150 10.26 -1.81 51.66
N SER A 151 9.23 -1.50 52.44
CA SER A 151 8.75 -2.39 53.50
C SER A 151 8.21 -3.71 52.96
N ASP A 152 7.53 -3.68 51.82
CA ASP A 152 7.00 -4.89 51.16
C ASP A 152 8.12 -5.80 50.60
N LEU A 153 9.29 -5.24 50.25
CA LEU A 153 10.45 -6.00 49.76
C LEU A 153 11.40 -6.44 50.87
N GLY A 154 11.03 -6.24 52.15
CA GLY A 154 11.85 -6.60 53.31
C GLY A 154 12.95 -5.58 53.65
N GLY A 155 12.70 -4.30 53.36
CA GLY A 155 13.49 -3.16 53.79
C GLY A 155 14.42 -2.58 52.72
N LEU A 156 15.10 -1.47 53.07
CA LEU A 156 15.96 -0.72 52.15
C LEU A 156 17.12 -1.56 51.60
N THR A 157 17.71 -2.46 52.38
CA THR A 157 18.83 -3.31 51.94
C THR A 157 18.45 -4.26 50.82
N LYS A 158 17.30 -4.96 50.96
CA LYS A 158 16.79 -5.84 49.91
C LYS A 158 16.31 -5.05 48.69
N THR A 159 15.67 -3.90 48.93
CA THR A 159 15.27 -2.98 47.86
C THR A 159 16.47 -2.51 47.04
N ALA A 160 17.57 -2.12 47.69
CA ALA A 160 18.80 -1.70 47.01
C ALA A 160 19.36 -2.84 46.15
N ARG A 161 19.34 -4.08 46.64
CA ARG A 161 19.78 -5.25 45.88
C ARG A 161 18.93 -5.52 44.64
N GLU A 162 17.60 -5.42 44.75
CA GLU A 162 16.71 -5.56 43.58
C GLU A 162 16.93 -4.44 42.56
N VAL A 163 17.09 -3.20 43.02
CA VAL A 163 17.39 -2.05 42.15
C VAL A 163 18.75 -2.21 41.47
N VAL A 164 19.77 -2.70 42.17
CA VAL A 164 21.09 -2.99 41.58
C VAL A 164 20.96 -4.05 40.47
N ARG A 165 20.25 -5.15 40.71
CA ARG A 165 20.00 -6.16 39.65
C ARG A 165 19.26 -5.57 38.45
N TRP A 166 18.27 -4.71 38.70
CA TRP A 166 17.57 -4.00 37.64
C TRP A 166 18.50 -3.06 36.85
N MET A 167 19.39 -2.33 37.54
CA MET A 167 20.40 -1.46 36.93
C MET A 167 21.47 -2.22 36.13
N GLU A 168 21.87 -3.42 36.55
CA GLU A 168 22.85 -4.23 35.82
C GLU A 168 22.27 -4.82 34.53
N ARG A 169 20.94 -5.03 34.49
CA ARG A 169 20.23 -5.52 33.30
C ARG A 169 19.81 -4.39 32.36
N CYS A 170 19.82 -3.15 32.85
CA CYS A 170 19.72 -1.96 32.04
C CYS A 170 20.94 -1.91 31.11
N GLN A 171 20.74 -1.98 29.79
CA GLN A 171 21.85 -1.82 28.85
C GLN A 171 22.58 -0.48 29.08
N PRO A 172 23.91 -0.41 28.83
CA PRO A 172 24.64 0.85 28.83
C PRO A 172 23.96 1.78 27.84
N ALA A 173 23.39 2.87 28.34
CA ALA A 173 22.68 3.78 27.48
C ALA A 173 23.67 4.38 26.46
N ALA A 174 23.32 4.32 25.17
CA ALA A 174 24.04 5.08 24.15
C ALA A 174 24.00 6.60 24.42
N HIS A 175 23.01 7.05 25.19
CA HIS A 175 22.83 8.43 25.65
C HIS A 175 22.68 8.50 27.18
N PRO A 176 23.55 9.25 27.90
CA PRO A 176 23.47 9.42 29.36
C PRO A 176 22.10 9.92 29.86
N ASP A 177 21.43 10.77 29.06
CA ASP A 177 20.26 11.52 29.50
C ASP A 177 18.91 11.01 28.97
N GLY A 178 18.78 9.75 28.51
CA GLY A 178 17.56 9.22 27.89
C GLY A 178 16.24 9.44 28.68
N PRO A 179 15.07 9.08 28.11
CA PRO A 179 13.74 9.32 28.71
C PRO A 179 13.47 8.37 29.88
N TRP A 180 14.34 8.40 30.89
CA TRP A 180 14.38 7.46 32.00
C TRP A 180 13.30 7.78 33.03
N PRO A 181 12.72 6.74 33.67
CA PRO A 181 11.72 6.93 34.70
C PRO A 181 12.32 7.63 35.93
N ALA A 182 11.49 8.35 36.68
CA ALA A 182 11.82 8.73 38.05
C ALA A 182 11.61 7.54 38.99
N LEU A 183 12.49 7.36 39.97
CA LEU A 183 12.39 6.32 40.99
C LEU A 183 11.93 6.93 42.31
N VAL A 184 10.77 6.48 42.79
CA VAL A 184 10.19 6.88 44.09
C VAL A 184 10.24 5.69 45.04
N VAL A 185 11.01 5.81 46.12
CA VAL A 185 11.11 4.77 47.15
C VAL A 185 10.28 5.14 48.37
N VAL A 186 9.28 4.32 48.68
CA VAL A 186 8.40 4.48 49.83
C VAL A 186 8.97 3.69 51.00
N THR A 187 9.18 4.36 52.13
CA THR A 187 9.82 3.79 53.33
C THR A 187 9.06 4.16 54.59
N GLU A 188 9.19 3.36 55.64
CA GLU A 188 8.67 3.66 56.98
C GLU A 188 9.74 4.31 57.87
N ARG A 189 10.96 4.53 57.35
CA ARG A 189 12.01 5.24 58.10
C ARG A 189 11.63 6.71 58.31
N PRO A 190 11.80 7.25 59.53
CA PRO A 190 11.26 8.57 59.90
C PRO A 190 11.85 9.75 59.11
N ASN A 191 13.05 9.61 58.53
CA ASN A 191 13.70 10.67 57.76
C ASN A 191 14.04 10.20 56.34
N ALA A 192 13.30 10.73 55.35
CA ALA A 192 13.48 10.44 53.93
C ALA A 192 14.87 10.81 53.39
N LYS A 193 15.47 11.91 53.86
CA LYS A 193 16.82 12.34 53.43
C LYS A 193 17.88 11.34 53.88
N ASN A 194 17.80 10.90 55.14
CA ASN A 194 18.70 9.87 55.67
C ASN A 194 18.50 8.54 54.95
N ALA A 195 17.25 8.13 54.71
CA ALA A 195 16.94 6.92 53.96
C ALA A 195 17.51 6.96 52.53
N LYS A 196 17.43 8.11 51.83
CA LYS A 196 18.03 8.30 50.51
C LYS A 196 19.54 8.16 50.53
N ARG A 197 20.22 8.78 51.51
CA ARG A 197 21.68 8.68 51.67
C ARG A 197 22.12 7.24 51.94
N ASP A 198 21.44 6.56 52.87
CA ASP A 198 21.75 5.17 53.24
C ASP A 198 21.52 4.23 52.04
N PHE A 199 20.43 4.42 51.30
CA PHE A 199 20.13 3.66 50.10
C PHE A 199 21.20 3.82 49.01
N LEU A 200 21.62 5.06 48.74
CA LEU A 200 22.70 5.33 47.78
C LEU A 200 24.02 4.69 48.21
N SER A 201 24.33 4.68 49.51
CA SER A 201 25.50 3.97 50.03
C SER A 201 25.41 2.45 49.79
N LEU A 202 24.23 1.87 49.99
CA LEU A 202 24.01 0.42 49.77
C LEU A 202 24.12 0.04 48.29
N VAL A 203 23.66 0.90 47.39
CA VAL A 203 23.79 0.70 45.93
C VAL A 203 25.26 0.78 45.51
N ARG A 204 26.00 1.80 45.96
CA ARG A 204 27.43 1.99 45.63
C ARG A 204 28.34 0.88 46.15
N GLN A 205 27.94 0.20 47.22
CA GLN A 205 28.66 -0.96 47.75
C GLN A 205 28.50 -2.21 46.88
N GLN A 206 27.45 -2.29 46.06
CA GLN A 206 27.10 -3.49 45.30
C GLN A 206 27.37 -3.36 43.80
N THR A 207 27.43 -2.15 43.26
CA THR A 207 27.67 -1.94 41.83
C THR A 207 28.47 -0.66 41.55
N SER A 208 29.25 -0.68 40.46
CA SER A 208 29.95 0.49 39.91
C SER A 208 29.07 1.29 38.92
N VAL A 209 27.89 0.78 38.57
CA VAL A 209 26.95 1.46 37.67
C VAL A 209 26.32 2.65 38.38
N ASP A 210 26.44 3.84 37.78
CA ASP A 210 25.75 5.02 38.28
C ASP A 210 24.23 4.90 38.08
N ILE A 211 23.48 5.05 39.17
CA ILE A 211 22.03 4.99 39.18
C ILE A 211 21.40 6.02 38.23
N HIS A 212 22.00 7.19 38.09
CA HIS A 212 21.50 8.26 37.22
C HIS A 212 21.58 7.94 35.73
N LYS A 213 22.29 6.88 35.33
CA LYS A 213 22.25 6.34 33.96
C LYS A 213 20.98 5.55 33.67
N CYS A 214 20.23 5.15 34.70
CA CYS A 214 19.04 4.30 34.60
C CYS A 214 17.73 5.05 34.95
N ILE A 215 17.82 6.18 35.66
CA ILE A 215 16.67 6.97 36.16
C ILE A 215 16.92 8.46 35.96
N SER A 216 15.86 9.24 35.80
CA SER A 216 15.94 10.70 35.69
C SER A 216 16.02 11.39 37.06
N ASN A 217 15.33 10.87 38.07
CA ASN A 217 15.35 11.39 39.43
C ASN A 217 15.15 10.28 40.48
N LEU A 218 15.64 10.50 41.70
CA LEU A 218 15.48 9.60 42.84
C LEU A 218 14.85 10.33 44.03
N GLU A 219 13.65 9.93 44.44
CA GLU A 219 12.94 10.54 45.56
C GLU A 219 12.51 9.51 46.61
N PHE A 220 12.40 9.97 47.87
CA PHE A 220 12.01 9.14 49.00
C PHE A 220 10.77 9.72 49.69
N VAL A 221 9.82 8.86 50.03
CA VAL A 221 8.64 9.22 50.82
C VAL A 221 8.60 8.38 52.09
N THR A 222 8.58 9.08 53.23
CA THR A 222 8.33 8.44 54.53
C THR A 222 6.82 8.34 54.76
N LEU A 223 6.34 7.12 55.01
CA LEU A 223 4.98 6.88 55.50
C LEU A 223 4.95 6.94 57.03
N LEU A 224 3.93 7.60 57.56
CA LEU A 224 3.64 7.57 58.99
C LEU A 224 3.15 6.17 59.42
N PRO A 225 3.34 5.78 60.70
CA PRO A 225 2.91 4.47 61.19
C PRO A 225 1.42 4.22 60.98
N ARG A 226 1.03 2.97 60.75
CA ARG A 226 -0.38 2.60 60.57
C ARG A 226 -1.21 3.03 61.79
N GLY A 227 -2.41 3.54 61.55
CA GLY A 227 -3.36 3.92 62.60
C GLY A 227 -3.13 5.29 63.26
N THR A 228 -2.03 5.99 62.95
CA THR A 228 -1.78 7.34 63.51
C THR A 228 -2.64 8.45 62.89
N ILE A 229 -2.98 8.29 61.61
CA ILE A 229 -3.78 9.25 60.83
C ILE A 229 -4.68 8.50 59.83
N SER A 230 -5.61 9.21 59.20
CA SER A 230 -6.47 8.61 58.17
C SER A 230 -5.64 8.04 57.01
N PRO A 231 -6.06 6.95 56.36
CA PRO A 231 -5.34 6.36 55.23
C PRO A 231 -5.08 7.38 54.11
N GLN A 232 -6.05 8.25 53.84
CA GLN A 232 -5.92 9.32 52.83
C GLN A 232 -4.82 10.31 53.20
N ALA A 233 -4.75 10.74 54.46
CA ALA A 233 -3.69 11.63 54.93
C ALA A 233 -2.32 10.92 54.90
N ARG A 234 -2.26 9.63 55.25
CA ARG A 234 -1.03 8.82 55.24
C ARG A 234 -0.36 8.77 53.87
N PHE A 235 -1.16 8.63 52.80
CA PHE A 235 -0.65 8.54 51.43
C PHE A 235 -0.69 9.87 50.65
N ARG A 236 -1.13 10.97 51.28
CA ARG A 236 -1.26 12.28 50.61
C ARG A 236 0.06 12.75 50.02
N ARG A 237 1.14 12.73 50.81
CA ARG A 237 2.47 13.16 50.33
C ARG A 237 2.99 12.28 49.20
N LEU A 238 2.69 10.97 49.23
CA LEU A 238 3.01 10.06 48.13
C LEU A 238 2.26 10.47 46.85
N LYS A 239 0.96 10.77 46.94
CA LYS A 239 0.16 11.20 45.78
C LYS A 239 0.71 12.49 45.17
N GLU A 240 1.01 13.49 46.00
CA GLU A 240 1.60 14.76 45.56
C GLU A 240 2.93 14.52 44.84
N LEU A 241 3.83 13.73 45.44
CA LEU A 241 5.12 13.42 44.82
C LEU A 241 4.97 12.64 43.51
N LEU A 242 4.08 11.64 43.45
CA LEU A 242 3.82 10.90 42.21
C LEU A 242 3.32 11.84 41.11
N GLN A 243 2.47 12.81 41.44
CA GLN A 243 2.00 13.82 40.49
C GLN A 243 3.12 14.75 40.03
N GLU A 244 3.96 15.24 40.95
CA GLU A 244 5.12 16.08 40.65
C GLU A 244 6.10 15.35 39.71
N GLN A 245 6.51 14.13 40.06
CA GLN A 245 7.45 13.34 39.27
C GLN A 245 6.85 12.90 37.92
N SER A 246 5.56 12.59 37.87
CA SER A 246 4.89 12.25 36.60
C SER A 246 4.85 13.45 35.65
N ARG A 247 4.60 14.67 36.15
CA ARG A 247 4.65 15.89 35.32
C ARG A 247 6.07 16.17 34.84
N ALA A 248 7.06 16.12 35.73
CA ALA A 248 8.46 16.38 35.38
C ALA A 248 8.98 15.42 34.31
N THR A 249 8.75 14.11 34.48
CA THR A 249 9.17 13.10 33.50
C THR A 249 8.37 13.18 32.20
N ALA A 250 7.11 13.61 32.24
CA ALA A 250 6.33 13.83 31.04
C ALA A 250 6.83 15.04 30.22
N HIS A 251 7.27 16.11 30.88
CA HIS A 251 7.95 17.23 30.22
C HIS A 251 9.27 16.79 29.58
N GLN A 252 10.14 16.10 30.33
CA GLN A 252 11.39 15.56 29.79
C GLN A 252 11.17 14.64 28.58
N ARG A 253 10.11 13.82 28.62
CA ARG A 253 9.71 12.97 27.50
C ARG A 253 9.20 13.78 26.32
N ALA A 254 8.45 14.86 26.55
CA ALA A 254 7.98 15.75 25.49
C ALA A 254 9.15 16.42 24.76
N ASP A 255 10.10 16.96 25.51
CA ASP A 255 11.30 17.64 24.97
C ASP A 255 12.16 16.73 24.09
N ARG A 256 12.04 15.41 24.28
CA ARG A 256 12.79 14.38 23.54
C ARG A 256 11.99 13.67 22.45
N GLY A 257 10.73 14.07 22.24
CA GLY A 257 9.85 13.34 21.31
C GLY A 257 9.59 11.90 21.75
N CYS A 258 9.50 11.63 23.05
CA CYS A 258 9.21 10.32 23.66
C CYS A 258 7.94 10.33 24.52
N LEU A 259 7.13 11.39 24.42
CA LEU A 259 5.78 11.47 24.99
C LEU A 259 4.77 11.08 23.92
N TYR A 260 4.27 9.85 23.99
CA TYR A 260 3.41 9.28 22.96
C TYR A 260 1.94 9.58 23.22
N SER A 261 1.17 9.83 22.15
CA SER A 261 -0.28 9.76 22.20
C SER A 261 -0.72 8.37 22.67
N ALA A 262 -1.94 8.21 23.20
CA ALA A 262 -2.42 6.92 23.68
C ALA A 262 -2.39 5.84 22.58
N ARG A 263 -2.63 6.25 21.34
CA ARG A 263 -2.50 5.41 20.14
C ARG A 263 -1.06 5.00 19.85
N HIS A 264 -0.13 5.95 19.81
CA HIS A 264 1.28 5.65 19.55
C HIS A 264 1.87 4.83 20.70
N PHE A 265 1.52 5.16 21.95
CA PHE A 265 1.90 4.43 23.16
C PHE A 265 1.50 2.96 23.07
N SER A 266 0.24 2.68 22.75
CA SER A 266 -0.26 1.30 22.67
C SER A 266 0.43 0.51 21.56
N THR A 267 0.64 1.16 20.41
CA THR A 267 1.26 0.53 19.24
C THR A 267 2.72 0.20 19.53
N LEU A 268 3.49 1.15 20.05
CA LEU A 268 4.90 0.94 20.39
C LEU A 268 5.08 -0.06 21.54
N LEU A 269 4.22 -0.02 22.56
CA LEU A 269 4.30 -0.95 23.68
C LEU A 269 4.00 -2.39 23.25
N ASN A 270 2.98 -2.61 22.40
CA ASN A 270 2.70 -3.93 21.84
C ASN A 270 3.84 -4.41 20.92
N SER A 271 4.40 -3.53 20.09
CA SER A 271 5.58 -3.85 19.28
C SER A 271 6.80 -4.18 20.15
N ALA A 272 6.96 -3.52 21.29
CA ALA A 272 8.05 -3.80 22.22
C ALA A 272 7.88 -5.15 22.91
N VAL A 273 6.65 -5.52 23.29
CA VAL A 273 6.33 -6.86 23.82
C VAL A 273 6.65 -7.94 22.79
N ALA A 274 6.27 -7.74 21.52
CA ALA A 274 6.59 -8.66 20.44
C ALA A 274 8.11 -8.77 20.20
N HIS A 275 8.80 -7.63 20.10
CA HIS A 275 10.25 -7.57 19.91
C HIS A 275 11.00 -8.26 21.05
N PHE A 276 10.60 -8.01 22.31
CA PHE A 276 11.21 -8.63 23.48
C PHE A 276 11.14 -10.16 23.45
N ALA A 277 10.09 -10.73 22.84
CA ALA A 277 9.97 -12.17 22.68
C ALA A 277 10.95 -12.76 21.65
N GLU A 278 11.28 -11.99 20.62
CA GLU A 278 12.20 -12.39 19.54
C GLU A 278 13.67 -12.07 19.84
N SER A 279 13.92 -10.93 20.50
CA SER A 279 15.22 -10.39 20.89
C SER A 279 15.13 -9.82 22.30
N SER A 280 15.58 -10.57 23.29
CA SER A 280 15.59 -10.11 24.70
C SER A 280 16.80 -9.24 25.04
N ALA A 281 17.76 -9.14 24.11
CA ALA A 281 19.03 -8.45 24.34
C ALA A 281 18.86 -6.93 24.28
N GLU A 282 18.20 -6.40 23.25
CA GLU A 282 18.10 -4.97 22.95
C GLU A 282 16.66 -4.43 23.12
N PRO A 283 16.49 -3.16 23.54
CA PRO A 283 15.19 -2.51 23.58
C PRO A 283 14.69 -2.19 22.17
N LEU A 284 13.37 -2.08 22.02
CA LEU A 284 12.75 -1.70 20.75
C LEU A 284 13.15 -0.28 20.34
N ASP A 285 13.75 -0.14 19.16
CA ASP A 285 13.89 1.17 18.52
C ASP A 285 12.52 1.69 18.05
N CYS A 286 11.97 2.68 18.76
CA CYS A 286 10.65 3.22 18.48
C CYS A 286 10.56 3.96 17.12
N VAL A 287 11.67 4.52 16.64
CA VAL A 287 11.73 5.20 15.34
C VAL A 287 11.60 4.16 14.23
N ILE A 288 12.38 3.09 14.29
CA ILE A 288 12.30 1.98 13.30
C ILE A 288 10.94 1.29 13.39
N ALA A 289 10.45 1.01 14.61
CA ALA A 289 9.16 0.37 14.82
C ALA A 289 7.99 1.20 14.27
N SER A 290 8.07 2.53 14.32
CA SER A 290 7.05 3.42 13.74
C SER A 290 6.92 3.28 12.21
N ARG A 291 7.94 2.73 11.55
CA ARG A 291 7.99 2.51 10.10
C ARG A 291 7.55 1.10 9.68
N ALA A 292 7.08 0.25 10.60
CA ALA A 292 6.69 -1.14 10.30
C ALA A 292 5.60 -1.25 9.20
N THR A 293 4.59 -0.37 9.21
CA THR A 293 3.51 -0.36 8.22
C THR A 293 3.83 0.49 6.98
N ARG A 294 4.92 1.25 7.01
CA ARG A 294 5.35 2.17 5.94
C ARG A 294 6.88 2.24 5.92
N PRO A 295 7.57 1.18 5.49
CA PRO A 295 9.03 1.17 5.50
C PRO A 295 9.59 2.27 4.58
N VAL A 296 10.84 2.66 4.82
CA VAL A 296 11.60 3.47 3.85
C VAL A 296 11.79 2.61 2.59
N PRO A 297 11.61 3.16 1.37
CA PRO A 297 11.82 2.40 0.14
C PRO A 297 13.21 1.77 0.10
N SER A 298 13.30 0.48 -0.21
CA SER A 298 14.57 -0.26 -0.25
C SER A 298 15.50 0.23 -1.35
N ASP A 299 14.95 0.83 -2.39
CA ASP A 299 15.61 1.44 -3.55
C ASP A 299 15.92 2.94 -3.35
N LEU A 300 15.75 3.49 -2.15
CA LEU A 300 16.08 4.90 -1.86
C LEU A 300 17.52 5.25 -2.26
N GLY A 301 18.49 4.37 -1.99
CA GLY A 301 19.89 4.59 -2.40
C GLY A 301 20.04 4.78 -3.91
N GLN A 302 19.30 4.01 -4.72
CA GLN A 302 19.28 4.16 -6.17
C GLN A 302 18.62 5.48 -6.59
N HIS A 303 17.52 5.87 -5.94
CA HIS A 303 16.87 7.14 -6.22
C HIS A 303 17.77 8.33 -5.91
N LEU A 304 18.53 8.28 -4.80
CA LEU A 304 19.52 9.27 -4.44
C LEU A 304 20.66 9.31 -5.47
N ALA A 305 21.24 8.15 -5.85
CA ALA A 305 22.28 8.09 -6.87
C ALA A 305 21.82 8.72 -8.20
N ASN A 306 20.59 8.45 -8.63
CA ASN A 306 20.01 9.07 -9.83
C ASN A 306 19.91 10.60 -9.73
N VAL A 307 19.61 11.14 -8.54
CA VAL A 307 19.56 12.61 -8.34
C VAL A 307 20.98 13.20 -8.39
N PHE A 308 21.96 12.55 -7.77
CA PHE A 308 23.35 13.00 -7.78
C PHE A 308 23.95 12.99 -9.19
N ALA A 309 23.58 12.03 -10.02
CA ALA A 309 24.00 11.97 -11.43
C ALA A 309 23.49 13.15 -12.29
N LEU A 310 22.50 13.91 -11.81
CA LEU A 310 21.99 15.11 -12.49
C LEU A 310 22.69 16.41 -12.05
N LEU A 311 23.61 16.34 -11.09
CA LEU A 311 24.32 17.50 -10.55
C LEU A 311 25.71 17.61 -11.20
N THR A 312 26.17 18.83 -11.45
CA THR A 312 27.47 19.09 -12.10
C THR A 312 28.51 19.71 -11.16
N SER A 313 28.10 20.25 -10.01
CA SER A 313 29.02 20.93 -9.09
C SER A 313 28.63 20.77 -7.61
N THR A 314 29.63 20.96 -6.74
CA THR A 314 29.46 20.97 -5.28
C THR A 314 28.61 22.15 -4.79
N SER A 315 28.68 23.32 -5.43
CA SER A 315 27.78 24.45 -5.14
C SER A 315 26.32 24.11 -5.46
N GLN A 316 26.05 23.45 -6.59
CA GLN A 316 24.70 23.00 -6.92
C GLN A 316 24.18 21.97 -5.90
N LEU A 317 25.04 21.07 -5.44
CA LEU A 317 24.73 20.14 -4.36
C LEU A 317 24.36 20.88 -3.07
N ALA A 318 25.21 21.78 -2.60
CA ALA A 318 25.05 22.50 -1.33
C ALA A 318 23.84 23.44 -1.31
N GLU A 319 23.68 24.27 -2.34
CA GLU A 319 22.68 25.36 -2.35
C GLU A 319 21.28 24.92 -2.76
N PHE A 320 21.19 23.84 -3.55
CA PHE A 320 19.94 23.38 -4.14
C PHE A 320 19.58 21.95 -3.73
N ALA A 321 20.45 20.98 -4.01
CA ALA A 321 20.07 19.57 -3.83
C ALA A 321 19.93 19.21 -2.34
N VAL A 322 20.82 19.69 -1.46
CA VAL A 322 20.74 19.45 -0.02
C VAL A 322 19.43 19.95 0.62
N PRO A 323 19.04 21.23 0.51
CA PRO A 323 17.77 21.68 1.10
C PRO A 323 16.56 20.97 0.48
N MET A 324 16.61 20.66 -0.82
CA MET A 324 15.55 19.92 -1.52
C MET A 324 15.44 18.48 -1.01
N LEU A 325 16.54 17.72 -0.96
CA LEU A 325 16.58 16.34 -0.46
C LEU A 325 16.17 16.28 1.01
N ALA A 326 16.67 17.19 1.85
CA ALA A 326 16.25 17.28 3.25
C ALA A 326 14.73 17.50 3.36
N SER A 327 14.14 18.34 2.50
CA SER A 327 12.69 18.54 2.47
C SER A 327 11.90 17.31 2.01
N CYS A 328 12.46 16.50 1.09
CA CYS A 328 11.86 15.24 0.63
C CYS A 328 11.86 14.17 1.73
N LEU A 329 12.99 14.02 2.43
CA LEU A 329 13.11 13.12 3.57
C LEU A 329 12.21 13.58 4.72
N PHE A 330 12.08 14.90 4.92
CA PHE A 330 11.19 15.48 5.92
C PHE A 330 9.71 15.20 5.59
N LEU A 331 9.32 15.38 4.32
CA LEU A 331 8.00 15.02 3.81
C LEU A 331 7.66 13.56 4.13
N ASP A 332 8.56 12.62 3.84
CA ASP A 332 8.33 11.22 4.17
C ASP A 332 8.28 10.94 5.67
N SER A 333 8.96 11.71 6.51
CA SER A 333 9.10 11.42 7.94
C SER A 333 7.90 11.86 8.77
N TYR A 334 7.30 13.00 8.43
CA TYR A 334 6.26 13.64 9.25
C TYR A 334 4.95 13.87 8.46
N PRO A 335 4.27 12.80 7.97
CA PRO A 335 2.91 12.93 7.47
C PRO A 335 1.93 13.24 8.61
N PRO A 336 0.68 13.63 8.30
CA PRO A 336 -0.37 13.72 9.31
C PRO A 336 -0.49 12.42 10.13
N ASP A 337 -0.85 12.54 11.41
CA ASP A 337 -0.96 11.44 12.38
C ASP A 337 0.37 10.75 12.75
N SER A 338 1.51 11.20 12.23
CA SER A 338 2.84 10.75 12.67
C SER A 338 3.18 11.26 14.08
N HIS A 339 4.14 10.58 14.72
CA HIS A 339 4.68 11.02 16.00
C HIS A 339 5.92 11.91 15.76
N CYS A 340 6.02 13.01 16.50
CA CYS A 340 7.14 13.96 16.39
C CYS A 340 8.39 13.44 17.13
N PHE A 341 9.05 12.43 16.59
CA PHE A 341 10.36 11.96 17.06
C PHE A 341 11.45 13.01 16.83
N GLU A 342 12.51 12.94 17.65
CA GLU A 342 13.70 13.78 17.52
C GLU A 342 14.30 13.69 16.09
N PRO A 343 14.36 14.80 15.33
CA PRO A 343 14.73 14.79 13.91
C PRO A 343 16.12 14.22 13.64
N SER A 344 17.06 14.42 14.57
CA SER A 344 18.42 13.90 14.49
C SER A 344 18.45 12.37 14.45
N GLU A 345 17.66 11.74 15.33
CA GLU A 345 17.55 10.28 15.38
C GLU A 345 16.82 9.73 14.17
N VAL A 346 15.74 10.39 13.74
CA VAL A 346 14.96 10.01 12.56
C VAL A 346 15.87 9.97 11.32
N PHE A 347 16.64 11.04 11.08
CA PHE A 347 17.55 11.09 9.95
C PHE A 347 18.62 10.00 9.99
N SER A 348 19.29 9.87 11.15
CA SER A 348 20.38 8.91 11.33
C SER A 348 19.93 7.46 11.15
N LYS A 349 18.80 7.09 11.74
CA LYS A 349 18.29 5.71 11.75
C LYS A 349 17.62 5.31 10.44
N LEU A 350 16.89 6.23 9.80
CA LEU A 350 16.08 5.90 8.62
C LEU A 350 16.78 6.16 7.29
N TYR A 351 17.61 7.19 7.18
CA TYR A 351 18.08 7.67 5.87
C TYR A 351 19.60 7.70 5.69
N ALA A 352 20.40 7.89 6.75
CA ALA A 352 21.85 8.08 6.62
C ALA A 352 22.55 6.94 5.85
N ARG A 353 22.10 5.69 6.05
CA ARG A 353 22.60 4.50 5.33
C ARG A 353 22.26 4.49 3.84
N ALA A 354 21.16 5.12 3.42
CA ALA A 354 20.81 5.17 2.00
C ALA A 354 21.84 5.96 1.17
N PHE A 355 22.61 6.84 1.81
CA PHE A 355 23.72 7.57 1.20
C PHE A 355 25.02 6.77 1.11
N ASP A 356 25.08 5.52 1.61
CA ASP A 356 26.23 4.63 1.39
C ASP A 356 26.36 4.28 -0.10
N GLY A 357 25.24 4.02 -0.79
CA GLY A 357 25.23 3.66 -2.22
C GLY A 357 25.53 4.80 -3.19
N VAL A 358 25.53 6.05 -2.72
CA VAL A 358 25.88 7.23 -3.54
C VAL A 358 27.40 7.37 -3.70
N CYS A 359 28.18 6.85 -2.74
CA CYS A 359 29.65 6.87 -2.77
C CYS A 359 30.22 5.52 -2.30
N PRO A 360 30.21 4.48 -3.18
CA PRO A 360 30.61 3.13 -2.79
C PRO A 360 32.08 3.01 -2.38
N ASP A 361 32.97 3.74 -3.07
CA ASP A 361 34.44 3.56 -2.95
C ASP A 361 35.19 4.81 -2.44
N SER A 362 34.53 5.96 -2.31
CA SER A 362 35.15 7.22 -1.91
C SER A 362 34.46 7.82 -0.68
N ARG A 363 35.23 8.26 0.32
CA ARG A 363 34.71 9.09 1.46
C ARG A 363 34.21 10.47 1.01
N VAL A 364 34.14 10.68 -0.30
CA VAL A 364 34.38 11.92 -1.00
C VAL A 364 33.49 11.97 -2.23
N ILE A 365 32.73 13.05 -2.37
CA ILE A 365 31.89 13.38 -3.51
C ILE A 365 32.65 14.38 -4.36
N ALA A 366 32.90 14.02 -5.61
CA ALA A 366 33.49 14.88 -6.63
C ALA A 366 32.57 14.91 -7.86
N PHE A 367 32.56 16.03 -8.56
CA PHE A 367 31.79 16.21 -9.79
C PHE A 367 32.75 16.51 -10.94
N SER A 368 32.39 16.13 -12.17
CA SER A 368 33.25 16.28 -13.35
C SER A 368 33.68 17.72 -13.62
N ASP A 369 32.83 18.68 -13.26
CA ASP A 369 32.98 20.09 -13.65
C ASP A 369 33.50 20.97 -12.48
N SER A 370 33.95 20.36 -11.38
CA SER A 370 34.44 21.07 -10.21
C SER A 370 35.66 20.38 -9.60
N ALA A 371 36.70 21.17 -9.33
CA ALA A 371 37.86 20.72 -8.55
C ALA A 371 37.54 20.60 -7.04
N ASP A 372 36.39 21.12 -6.61
CA ASP A 372 35.96 21.08 -5.22
C ASP A 372 35.38 19.72 -4.88
N VAL A 373 35.64 19.32 -3.65
CA VAL A 373 35.41 17.98 -3.18
C VAL A 373 34.71 18.04 -1.84
N LEU A 374 33.59 17.31 -1.68
CA LEU A 374 32.80 17.30 -0.46
C LEU A 374 32.90 15.96 0.25
N LEU A 375 33.22 15.98 1.55
CA LEU A 375 33.18 14.76 2.37
C LEU A 375 31.73 14.29 2.57
N ARG A 376 31.52 12.96 2.53
CA ARG A 376 30.20 12.36 2.82
C ARG A 376 29.67 12.79 4.19
N THR A 377 30.54 12.87 5.19
CA THR A 377 30.18 13.35 6.54
C THR A 377 29.67 14.78 6.53
N GLY A 378 30.29 15.66 5.73
CA GLY A 378 29.84 17.04 5.52
C GLY A 378 28.46 17.10 4.88
N LEU A 379 28.21 16.29 3.83
CA LEU A 379 26.88 16.18 3.21
C LEU A 379 25.81 15.76 4.22
N LEU A 380 26.06 14.68 4.98
CA LEU A 380 25.11 14.18 5.97
C LEU A 380 24.82 15.22 7.06
N GLN A 381 25.83 15.97 7.49
CA GLN A 381 25.66 17.05 8.45
C GLN A 381 24.78 18.18 7.90
N MET A 382 25.00 18.61 6.66
CA MET A 382 24.17 19.65 6.04
C MET A 382 22.71 19.19 5.84
N LEU A 383 22.50 17.95 5.40
CA LEU A 383 21.16 17.36 5.27
C LEU A 383 20.45 17.32 6.63
N GLN A 384 21.14 16.85 7.67
CA GLN A 384 20.59 16.79 9.03
C GLN A 384 20.25 18.19 9.56
N GLN A 385 21.10 19.20 9.34
CA GLN A 385 20.84 20.59 9.74
C GLN A 385 19.57 21.15 9.08
N HIS A 386 19.41 20.94 7.77
CA HIS A 386 18.18 21.36 7.07
C HIS A 386 16.95 20.60 7.57
N PHE A 387 17.08 19.29 7.80
CA PHE A 387 16.00 18.45 8.33
C PHE A 387 15.55 18.92 9.72
N GLN A 388 16.49 19.22 10.63
CA GLN A 388 16.21 19.78 11.95
C GLN A 388 15.56 21.17 11.86
N ARG A 389 16.02 22.02 10.93
CA ARG A 389 15.41 23.33 10.69
C ARG A 389 13.95 23.20 10.26
N TYR A 390 13.65 22.31 9.32
CA TYR A 390 12.27 22.07 8.88
C TYR A 390 11.41 21.49 10.00
N PHE A 391 11.96 20.63 10.86
CA PHE A 391 11.27 20.17 12.06
C PHE A 391 10.92 21.32 13.01
N ALA A 392 11.87 22.21 13.30
CA ALA A 392 11.63 23.36 14.15
C ALA A 392 10.55 24.30 13.60
N GLU A 393 10.46 24.46 12.28
CA GLU A 393 9.38 25.21 11.62
C GLU A 393 8.03 24.49 11.68
N HIS A 394 8.03 23.15 11.64
CA HIS A 394 6.82 22.32 11.70
C HIS A 394 6.17 22.30 13.08
N THR A 395 6.97 22.28 14.14
CA THR A 395 6.49 22.13 15.53
C THR A 395 6.10 23.45 16.20
N GLN A 396 6.24 24.59 15.52
CA GLN A 396 5.77 25.88 16.03
C GLN A 396 4.23 25.92 16.14
N PRO A 397 3.64 26.76 17.02
CA PRO A 397 2.19 26.86 17.16
C PRO A 397 1.44 27.16 15.85
N ASP A 398 2.02 28.02 15.00
CA ASP A 398 1.53 28.34 13.65
C ASP A 398 2.42 27.68 12.56
N GLY A 399 3.00 26.54 12.90
CA GLY A 399 3.95 25.82 12.07
C GLY A 399 3.36 25.31 10.76
N LEU A 400 4.19 25.22 9.73
CA LEU A 400 3.78 24.71 8.42
C LEU A 400 3.72 23.18 8.45
N SER A 401 2.79 22.59 7.70
CA SER A 401 2.80 21.14 7.47
C SER A 401 4.04 20.72 6.70
N ALA A 402 4.45 19.46 6.81
CA ALA A 402 5.57 18.92 6.02
C ALA A 402 5.36 19.12 4.50
N VAL A 403 4.10 19.01 4.04
CA VAL A 403 3.71 19.30 2.66
C VAL A 403 3.98 20.76 2.31
N ALA A 404 3.54 21.71 3.14
CA ALA A 404 3.71 23.14 2.88
C ALA A 404 5.20 23.55 2.89
N ILE A 405 6.00 23.01 3.84
CA ILE A 405 7.45 23.22 3.87
C ILE A 405 8.10 22.71 2.59
N HIS A 406 7.73 21.51 2.16
CA HIS A 406 8.28 20.89 0.95
C HIS A 406 7.88 21.67 -0.32
N GLN A 407 6.59 22.01 -0.48
CA GLN A 407 6.10 22.83 -1.59
C GLN A 407 6.81 24.19 -1.67
N ARG A 408 7.05 24.85 -0.53
CA ARG A 408 7.82 26.10 -0.47
C ARG A 408 9.27 25.91 -0.96
N ASN A 409 9.92 24.79 -0.63
CA ASN A 409 11.26 24.47 -1.15
C ASN A 409 11.22 24.20 -2.67
N LEU A 410 10.26 23.43 -3.17
CA LEU A 410 10.12 23.20 -4.62
C LEU A 410 9.95 24.53 -5.36
N LYS A 411 9.07 25.41 -4.86
CA LYS A 411 8.83 26.75 -5.40
C LYS A 411 10.05 27.64 -5.37
N ARG A 412 10.81 27.64 -4.26
CA ARG A 412 12.06 28.41 -4.13
C ARG A 412 13.05 28.11 -5.25
N PHE A 413 13.08 26.87 -5.74
CA PHE A 413 14.01 26.41 -6.76
C PHE A 413 13.36 26.19 -8.13
N CYS A 414 12.19 26.79 -8.41
CA CYS A 414 11.45 26.65 -9.67
C CYS A 414 12.32 26.83 -10.93
N GLY A 415 13.22 27.82 -10.91
CA GLY A 415 14.12 28.12 -12.03
C GLY A 415 15.17 27.03 -12.30
N ARG A 416 15.58 26.24 -11.30
CA ARG A 416 16.57 25.17 -11.47
C ARG A 416 15.95 23.88 -12.03
N TRP A 417 14.66 23.64 -11.78
CA TRP A 417 13.97 22.45 -12.28
C TRP A 417 13.82 22.43 -13.79
N GLY A 418 13.91 23.58 -14.47
CA GLY A 418 13.82 23.69 -15.93
C GLY A 418 14.81 22.80 -16.68
N ALA A 419 16.03 22.62 -16.14
CA ALA A 419 17.09 21.81 -16.75
C ALA A 419 17.11 20.34 -16.28
N LEU A 420 16.41 20.01 -15.18
CA LEU A 420 16.49 18.68 -14.55
C LEU A 420 15.28 17.83 -14.92
N ARG A 421 15.50 16.62 -15.42
CA ARG A 421 14.46 15.62 -15.71
C ARG A 421 14.93 14.25 -15.25
N SER A 422 13.98 13.43 -14.81
CA SER A 422 14.25 12.04 -14.47
C SER A 422 13.01 11.19 -14.69
N GLU A 423 13.23 10.05 -15.33
CA GLU A 423 12.21 9.04 -15.59
C GLU A 423 12.35 7.87 -14.60
N ARG A 424 13.49 7.80 -13.90
CA ARG A 424 13.79 6.78 -12.87
C ARG A 424 13.36 7.21 -11.48
N THR A 425 13.43 8.51 -11.19
CA THR A 425 13.15 9.07 -9.87
C THR A 425 12.17 10.22 -9.98
N CYS A 426 11.08 10.15 -9.22
CA CYS A 426 10.14 11.25 -9.08
C CYS A 426 10.84 12.41 -8.35
N LEU A 427 11.33 13.41 -9.08
CA LEU A 427 12.12 14.52 -8.51
C LEU A 427 11.36 15.36 -7.47
N SER A 428 10.02 15.24 -7.41
CA SER A 428 9.22 15.85 -6.35
C SER A 428 9.45 15.20 -4.99
N CYS A 429 9.46 13.87 -4.87
CA CYS A 429 9.67 13.22 -3.56
C CYS A 429 11.01 12.52 -3.42
N THR A 430 11.74 12.27 -4.50
CA THR A 430 13.01 11.52 -4.56
C THR A 430 13.00 10.13 -3.91
N LEU A 431 11.81 9.56 -3.69
CA LEU A 431 11.61 8.30 -2.96
C LEU A 431 11.01 7.20 -3.82
N ARG A 432 10.52 7.52 -5.03
CA ARG A 432 9.68 6.61 -5.84
C ARG A 432 9.93 6.79 -7.31
N THR A 433 9.67 5.75 -8.09
CA THR A 433 9.57 5.81 -9.55
C THR A 433 8.34 6.63 -9.97
N PRO A 434 8.48 7.59 -10.91
CA PRO A 434 7.37 8.39 -11.38
C PRO A 434 6.52 7.61 -12.40
N GLN A 435 5.23 7.95 -12.51
CA GLN A 435 4.25 7.26 -13.38
C GLN A 435 3.61 8.20 -14.41
N TYR A 436 3.43 9.47 -14.06
CA TYR A 436 2.61 10.41 -14.83
C TYR A 436 3.47 11.54 -15.38
N ALA A 437 3.63 11.62 -16.71
CA ALA A 437 4.34 12.70 -17.36
C ALA A 437 3.45 13.94 -17.54
N LEU A 438 4.01 15.11 -17.23
CA LEU A 438 3.40 16.42 -17.40
C LEU A 438 3.86 17.06 -18.73
N GLU A 439 3.16 18.09 -19.19
CA GLU A 439 3.49 18.82 -20.43
C GLU A 439 4.91 19.43 -20.40
N CYS A 440 5.41 19.83 -19.22
CA CYS A 440 6.78 20.32 -19.04
C CYS A 440 7.86 19.21 -19.06
N SER A 441 7.47 17.97 -19.38
CA SER A 441 8.28 16.75 -19.33
C SER A 441 8.72 16.30 -17.93
N HIS A 442 8.32 16.99 -16.85
CA HIS A 442 8.49 16.46 -15.49
C HIS A 442 7.52 15.31 -15.27
N MET A 443 7.89 14.36 -14.41
CA MET A 443 7.03 13.24 -14.06
C MET A 443 6.79 13.15 -12.56
N LEU A 444 5.59 12.70 -12.19
CA LEU A 444 5.15 12.51 -10.80
C LEU A 444 4.81 11.06 -10.51
N CYS A 445 5.12 10.59 -9.29
CA CYS A 445 4.57 9.34 -8.76
C CYS A 445 3.13 9.57 -8.26
N GLU A 446 2.38 8.49 -8.06
CA GLU A 446 0.99 8.57 -7.59
C GLU A 446 0.83 9.32 -6.26
N ASN A 447 1.72 9.10 -5.29
CA ASN A 447 1.67 9.84 -4.03
C ASN A 447 1.85 11.34 -4.24
N CYS A 448 2.77 11.77 -5.11
CA CYS A 448 2.96 13.19 -5.42
C CYS A 448 1.72 13.78 -6.11
N VAL A 449 1.00 13.01 -6.92
CA VAL A 449 -0.29 13.44 -7.47
C VAL A 449 -1.32 13.65 -6.35
N VAL A 450 -1.40 12.74 -5.38
CA VAL A 450 -2.32 12.88 -4.23
C VAL A 450 -1.93 14.06 -3.32
N ILE A 451 -0.63 14.30 -3.12
CA ILE A 451 -0.11 15.35 -2.23
C ILE A 451 -0.25 16.75 -2.86
N HIS A 452 0.01 16.87 -4.17
CA HIS A 452 0.07 18.16 -4.86
C HIS A 452 -1.15 18.48 -5.72
N GLY A 453 -1.94 17.46 -6.10
CA GLY A 453 -3.12 17.62 -6.93
C GLY A 453 -4.36 18.05 -6.14
N GLU A 454 -5.33 18.61 -6.86
CA GLU A 454 -6.63 19.01 -6.32
C GLU A 454 -7.61 17.84 -6.39
N GLN A 455 -8.16 17.42 -5.25
CA GLN A 455 -9.16 16.35 -5.19
C GLN A 455 -10.53 16.86 -5.64
N GLU A 456 -11.19 16.10 -6.51
CA GLU A 456 -12.53 16.42 -7.02
C GLU A 456 -13.62 16.18 -5.97
N GLN A 457 -14.58 17.12 -5.85
CA GLN A 457 -15.63 17.07 -4.82
C GLN A 457 -16.53 15.82 -4.94
N HIS A 458 -16.90 15.44 -6.16
CA HIS A 458 -17.78 14.31 -6.42
C HIS A 458 -17.04 12.98 -6.67
N HIS A 459 -15.70 13.02 -6.79
CA HIS A 459 -14.87 11.84 -7.04
C HIS A 459 -13.69 11.78 -6.07
N PRO A 460 -13.79 11.02 -4.96
CA PRO A 460 -12.78 11.03 -3.90
C PRO A 460 -11.41 10.46 -4.34
N TYR A 461 -11.35 9.79 -5.49
CA TYR A 461 -10.12 9.20 -6.01
C TYR A 461 -9.64 9.86 -7.32
N LEU A 462 -10.26 10.97 -7.74
CA LEU A 462 -9.87 11.72 -8.93
C LEU A 462 -9.15 13.01 -8.52
N TYR A 463 -7.95 13.19 -9.06
CA TYR A 463 -7.07 14.31 -8.75
C TYR A 463 -6.76 15.09 -10.03
N ARG A 464 -6.82 16.41 -9.95
CA ARG A 464 -6.50 17.35 -11.02
C ARG A 464 -5.12 17.93 -10.77
N VAL A 465 -4.25 17.89 -11.78
CA VAL A 465 -2.92 18.52 -11.75
C VAL A 465 -2.91 19.65 -12.76
N CYS A 466 -3.08 20.88 -12.25
CA CYS A 466 -3.16 22.10 -13.07
C CYS A 466 -1.80 22.80 -13.24
N VAL A 467 -0.86 22.55 -12.32
CA VAL A 467 0.46 23.19 -12.28
C VAL A 467 1.51 22.14 -11.92
N CYS A 468 2.68 22.19 -12.57
CA CYS A 468 3.80 21.33 -12.20
C CYS A 468 4.37 21.74 -10.83
N PRO A 469 4.45 20.84 -9.83
CA PRO A 469 4.98 21.19 -8.51
C PRO A 469 6.48 21.54 -8.52
N LEU A 470 7.21 21.15 -9.57
CA LEU A 470 8.64 21.42 -9.73
C LEU A 470 8.86 22.80 -10.39
N CYS A 471 8.60 22.92 -11.70
CA CYS A 471 8.88 24.14 -12.46
C CYS A 471 7.78 25.21 -12.39
N HIS A 472 6.63 24.93 -11.77
CA HIS A 472 5.49 25.85 -11.67
C HIS A 472 4.88 26.29 -13.01
N MET A 473 5.16 25.54 -14.08
CA MET A 473 4.49 25.73 -15.36
C MET A 473 3.01 25.30 -15.23
N GLY A 474 2.09 26.17 -15.63
CA GLY A 474 0.67 25.82 -15.77
C GLY A 474 0.46 24.90 -16.96
N MET A 475 -0.41 23.90 -16.80
CA MET A 475 -0.77 22.98 -17.87
C MET A 475 -1.81 23.64 -18.80
N GLN A 476 -1.64 23.49 -20.11
CA GLN A 476 -2.63 23.95 -21.09
C GLN A 476 -3.88 23.09 -21.07
N ARG A 477 -3.71 21.79 -20.84
CA ARG A 477 -4.79 20.84 -20.60
C ARG A 477 -4.70 20.31 -19.19
N GLU A 478 -5.84 20.28 -18.51
CA GLU A 478 -5.90 19.70 -17.18
C GLU A 478 -5.56 18.21 -17.21
N ILE A 479 -4.60 17.80 -16.38
CA ILE A 479 -4.24 16.40 -16.22
C ILE A 479 -5.10 15.79 -15.11
N ARG A 480 -5.97 14.85 -15.49
CA ARG A 480 -6.83 14.11 -14.56
C ARG A 480 -6.24 12.74 -14.29
N VAL A 481 -6.04 12.42 -13.02
CA VAL A 481 -5.48 11.14 -12.56
C VAL A 481 -6.45 10.47 -11.61
N ARG A 482 -6.96 9.29 -11.98
CA ARG A 482 -7.79 8.47 -11.10
C ARG A 482 -6.96 7.42 -10.38
N VAL A 483 -6.82 7.58 -9.08
CA VAL A 483 -6.22 6.60 -8.18
C VAL A 483 -7.19 5.44 -7.98
N HIS A 484 -6.68 4.21 -7.86
CA HIS A 484 -7.53 3.06 -7.60
C HIS A 484 -8.12 3.13 -6.18
N PRO A 485 -9.44 2.96 -5.98
CA PRO A 485 -9.98 2.81 -4.63
C PRO A 485 -9.31 1.62 -3.95
N PRO A 486 -8.79 1.77 -2.72
CA PRO A 486 -7.90 0.78 -2.10
C PRO A 486 -8.53 -0.60 -1.90
N THR A 487 -9.86 -0.66 -1.77
CA THR A 487 -10.61 -1.89 -1.48
C THR A 487 -11.38 -2.43 -2.69
N ALA A 488 -11.36 -1.71 -3.82
CA ALA A 488 -11.93 -2.22 -5.06
C ALA A 488 -11.02 -3.32 -5.63
N GLY A 489 -11.64 -4.33 -6.23
CA GLY A 489 -10.94 -5.35 -7.00
C GLY A 489 -10.49 -4.83 -8.36
N VAL A 490 -10.08 -5.75 -9.24
CA VAL A 490 -9.48 -5.42 -10.53
C VAL A 490 -10.14 -6.23 -11.64
N SER A 491 -10.81 -5.52 -12.55
CA SER A 491 -11.30 -6.07 -13.83
C SER A 491 -10.23 -5.93 -14.91
N ILE A 492 -10.02 -7.01 -15.68
CA ILE A 492 -8.95 -7.11 -16.68
C ILE A 492 -9.54 -7.36 -18.07
N LEU A 493 -9.10 -6.58 -19.07
CA LEU A 493 -9.37 -6.80 -20.48
C LEU A 493 -8.10 -7.33 -21.17
N CYS A 494 -8.23 -8.43 -21.92
CA CYS A 494 -7.17 -9.02 -22.72
C CYS A 494 -7.66 -9.21 -24.16
N ILE A 495 -6.97 -8.65 -25.14
CA ILE A 495 -7.29 -8.80 -26.57
C ILE A 495 -6.15 -9.50 -27.31
N ASP A 496 -6.45 -10.62 -27.94
CA ASP A 496 -5.48 -11.40 -28.70
C ASP A 496 -5.02 -10.72 -29.99
N GLY A 497 -3.86 -11.15 -30.49
CA GLY A 497 -3.39 -10.81 -31.83
C GLY A 497 -4.12 -11.60 -32.92
N GLY A 498 -4.26 -10.98 -34.10
CA GLY A 498 -4.95 -11.64 -35.22
C GLY A 498 -5.01 -10.89 -36.55
N GLY A 499 -4.26 -9.79 -36.72
CA GLY A 499 -4.29 -9.02 -37.96
C GLY A 499 -5.67 -8.41 -38.23
N THR A 500 -6.20 -8.53 -39.45
CA THR A 500 -7.54 -8.05 -39.84
C THR A 500 -8.68 -8.69 -39.03
N ARG A 501 -8.43 -9.84 -38.40
CA ARG A 501 -9.39 -10.53 -37.52
C ARG A 501 -9.64 -9.80 -36.20
N GLY A 502 -8.89 -8.74 -35.89
CA GLY A 502 -9.16 -7.82 -34.78
C GLY A 502 -10.56 -7.18 -34.81
N ILE A 503 -11.30 -7.28 -35.92
CA ILE A 503 -12.71 -6.89 -35.98
C ILE A 503 -13.63 -7.77 -35.10
N VAL A 504 -13.25 -9.03 -34.87
CA VAL A 504 -14.01 -9.98 -34.02
C VAL A 504 -14.11 -9.47 -32.58
N PRO A 505 -13.00 -9.20 -31.85
CA PRO A 505 -13.09 -8.71 -30.48
C PRO A 505 -13.82 -7.36 -30.38
N LEU A 506 -13.66 -6.44 -31.35
CA LEU A 506 -14.42 -5.18 -31.41
C LEU A 506 -15.94 -5.42 -31.48
N THR A 507 -16.36 -6.37 -32.31
CA THR A 507 -17.79 -6.72 -32.44
C THR A 507 -18.33 -7.38 -31.17
N ILE A 508 -17.54 -8.24 -30.52
CA ILE A 508 -17.91 -8.84 -29.23
C ILE A 508 -18.03 -7.78 -28.13
N MET A 509 -17.10 -6.82 -28.07
CA MET A 509 -17.18 -5.69 -27.14
C MET A 509 -18.45 -4.86 -27.36
N GLN A 510 -18.84 -4.63 -28.62
CA GLN A 510 -20.09 -3.94 -28.92
C GLN A 510 -21.30 -4.71 -28.38
N ARG A 511 -21.38 -6.03 -28.60
CA ARG A 511 -22.44 -6.87 -28.03
C ARG A 511 -22.51 -6.80 -26.50
N ILE A 512 -21.36 -6.74 -25.84
CA ILE A 512 -21.30 -6.58 -24.38
C ILE A 512 -21.79 -5.19 -23.97
N GLN A 513 -21.35 -4.12 -24.65
CA GLN A 513 -21.81 -2.75 -24.39
C GLN A 513 -23.32 -2.61 -24.58
N ASP A 514 -23.87 -3.21 -25.63
CA ASP A 514 -25.31 -3.22 -25.91
C ASP A 514 -26.08 -3.98 -24.82
N CYS A 515 -25.54 -5.09 -24.31
CA CYS A 515 -26.12 -5.83 -23.19
C CYS A 515 -26.02 -5.07 -21.84
N ILE A 516 -24.93 -4.32 -21.65
CA ILE A 516 -24.72 -3.43 -20.50
C ILE A 516 -25.69 -2.25 -20.54
N ASP A 517 -26.12 -1.80 -21.72
CA ASP A 517 -27.14 -0.76 -21.94
C ASP A 517 -27.02 0.44 -20.97
N LEU A 518 -25.80 0.98 -20.85
CA LEU A 518 -25.50 2.16 -20.05
C LEU A 518 -24.59 3.09 -20.85
N PRO A 519 -24.76 4.42 -20.75
CA PRO A 519 -23.91 5.40 -21.42
C PRO A 519 -22.59 5.60 -20.65
N ILE A 520 -21.92 4.49 -20.35
CA ILE A 520 -20.62 4.42 -19.69
C ILE A 520 -19.63 3.90 -20.73
N PRO A 521 -18.52 4.60 -20.99
CA PRO A 521 -17.49 4.12 -21.92
C PRO A 521 -16.96 2.75 -21.47
N PHE A 522 -16.91 1.80 -22.42
CA PHE A 522 -16.49 0.41 -22.17
C PHE A 522 -15.17 0.29 -21.40
N GLN A 523 -14.25 1.23 -21.64
CA GLN A 523 -12.95 1.34 -20.99
C GLN A 523 -13.04 1.47 -19.47
N GLN A 524 -14.07 2.14 -18.94
CA GLN A 524 -14.18 2.45 -17.51
C GLN A 524 -14.46 1.21 -16.65
N TYR A 525 -14.89 0.10 -17.26
CA TYR A 525 -15.07 -1.17 -16.56
C TYR A 525 -13.77 -1.92 -16.29
N PHE A 526 -12.65 -1.52 -16.90
CA PHE A 526 -11.38 -2.26 -16.84
C PHE A 526 -10.26 -1.44 -16.23
N LYS A 527 -9.67 -1.98 -15.17
CA LYS A 527 -8.53 -1.39 -14.48
C LYS A 527 -7.20 -1.82 -15.10
N LEU A 528 -7.15 -3.00 -15.73
CA LEU A 528 -6.04 -3.45 -16.55
C LEU A 528 -6.51 -3.74 -17.98
N ALA A 529 -5.75 -3.29 -18.96
CA ALA A 529 -6.04 -3.50 -20.37
C ALA A 529 -4.77 -3.96 -21.10
N PHE A 530 -4.81 -5.17 -21.67
CA PHE A 530 -3.68 -5.80 -22.34
C PHE A 530 -4.06 -6.21 -23.75
N GLY A 531 -3.15 -6.01 -24.69
CA GLY A 531 -3.39 -6.37 -26.08
C GLY A 531 -2.12 -6.75 -26.81
N VAL A 532 -2.18 -7.80 -27.62
CA VAL A 532 -1.07 -8.27 -28.47
C VAL A 532 -1.37 -7.92 -29.92
N SER A 533 -0.39 -7.47 -30.69
CA SER A 533 -0.54 -7.18 -32.12
C SER A 533 -1.71 -6.23 -32.42
N SER A 534 -2.62 -6.61 -33.33
CA SER A 534 -3.89 -5.91 -33.60
C SER A 534 -4.71 -5.61 -32.34
N GLY A 535 -4.72 -6.52 -31.35
CA GLY A 535 -5.36 -6.29 -30.05
C GLY A 535 -4.72 -5.15 -29.27
N GLY A 536 -3.39 -5.04 -29.33
CA GLY A 536 -2.67 -3.91 -28.75
C GLY A 536 -3.02 -2.58 -29.42
N LEU A 537 -3.14 -2.54 -30.75
CA LEU A 537 -3.59 -1.34 -31.48
C LEU A 537 -5.01 -0.91 -31.07
N ILE A 538 -5.92 -1.87 -30.85
CA ILE A 538 -7.28 -1.60 -30.34
C ILE A 538 -7.21 -1.00 -28.93
N ILE A 539 -6.45 -1.61 -28.02
CA ILE A 539 -6.26 -1.07 -26.66
C ILE A 539 -5.67 0.34 -26.71
N MET A 540 -4.64 0.57 -27.52
CA MET A 540 -4.03 1.89 -27.64
C MET A 540 -5.04 2.94 -28.12
N ASN A 541 -5.85 2.65 -29.14
CA ASN A 541 -6.85 3.61 -29.61
C ASN A 541 -7.94 3.87 -28.56
N MET A 542 -8.50 2.82 -27.96
CA MET A 542 -9.58 2.97 -26.98
C MET A 542 -9.12 3.69 -25.71
N PHE A 543 -7.94 3.37 -25.19
CA PHE A 543 -7.50 3.83 -23.88
C PHE A 543 -6.53 5.02 -23.93
N PHE A 544 -5.75 5.24 -24.99
CA PHE A 544 -4.98 6.48 -25.13
C PHE A 544 -5.84 7.62 -25.70
N ASN A 545 -6.51 7.37 -26.83
CA ASN A 545 -7.32 8.39 -27.52
C ASN A 545 -8.73 8.54 -26.93
N GLY A 546 -9.19 7.61 -26.11
CA GLY A 546 -10.54 7.64 -25.54
C GLY A 546 -11.65 7.31 -26.56
N SER A 547 -11.29 6.67 -27.69
CA SER A 547 -12.25 6.32 -28.73
C SER A 547 -13.27 5.29 -28.26
N THR A 548 -14.53 5.49 -28.62
CA THR A 548 -15.60 4.51 -28.43
C THR A 548 -15.33 3.21 -29.21
N ILE A 549 -16.10 2.15 -28.93
CA ILE A 549 -15.99 0.88 -29.67
C ILE A 549 -16.29 1.10 -31.16
N GLU A 550 -17.30 1.92 -31.47
CA GLU A 550 -17.71 2.24 -32.84
C GLU A 550 -16.63 3.03 -33.59
N GLU A 551 -16.09 4.10 -32.98
CA GLU A 551 -14.97 4.86 -33.56
C GLU A 551 -13.74 3.98 -33.76
N SER A 552 -13.42 3.12 -32.79
CA SER A 552 -12.30 2.17 -32.89
C SER A 552 -12.53 1.14 -33.99
N THR A 553 -13.78 0.72 -34.20
CA THR A 553 -14.17 -0.17 -35.30
C THR A 553 -14.00 0.49 -36.65
N GLN A 554 -14.46 1.73 -36.80
CA GLN A 554 -14.30 2.52 -38.02
C GLN A 554 -12.82 2.71 -38.35
N LEU A 555 -12.04 3.13 -37.35
CA LEU A 555 -10.61 3.39 -37.49
C LEU A 555 -9.86 2.10 -37.83
N PHE A 556 -10.16 0.99 -37.16
CA PHE A 556 -9.53 -0.30 -37.43
C PHE A 556 -9.75 -0.74 -38.88
N LYS A 557 -10.98 -0.62 -39.41
CA LYS A 557 -11.29 -0.92 -40.82
C LYS A 557 -10.44 -0.08 -41.78
N GLN A 558 -10.34 1.23 -41.52
CA GLN A 558 -9.55 2.15 -42.35
C GLN A 558 -8.04 1.82 -42.28
N MET A 559 -7.54 1.57 -41.07
CA MET A 559 -6.14 1.19 -40.85
C MET A 559 -5.80 -0.12 -41.54
N ALA A 560 -6.64 -1.15 -41.43
CA ALA A 560 -6.41 -2.46 -42.05
C ALA A 560 -6.25 -2.35 -43.58
N VAL A 561 -7.11 -1.58 -44.25
CA VAL A 561 -7.03 -1.34 -45.71
C VAL A 561 -5.77 -0.57 -46.09
N ALA A 562 -5.37 0.44 -45.30
CA ALA A 562 -4.19 1.24 -45.57
C ALA A 562 -2.88 0.47 -45.32
N ILE A 563 -2.82 -0.32 -44.24
CA ILE A 563 -1.63 -1.07 -43.80
C ILE A 563 -1.36 -2.27 -44.72
N PHE A 564 -2.39 -3.01 -45.11
CA PHE A 564 -2.26 -4.19 -45.97
C PHE A 564 -2.38 -3.86 -47.46
N ASN A 565 -1.92 -2.67 -47.86
CA ASN A 565 -1.85 -2.30 -49.26
C ASN A 565 -0.58 -2.91 -49.91
N PRO A 566 -0.70 -3.78 -50.91
CA PRO A 566 0.47 -4.46 -51.44
C PRO A 566 1.37 -3.54 -52.29
N ARG A 567 2.69 -3.80 -52.28
CA ARG A 567 3.68 -3.07 -53.09
C ARG A 567 3.27 -3.04 -54.57
N LYS A 568 3.15 -1.84 -55.15
CA LYS A 568 2.87 -1.65 -56.58
C LYS A 568 3.95 -2.36 -57.41
N SER A 569 3.55 -3.39 -58.17
CA SER A 569 4.45 -4.12 -59.06
C SER A 569 4.59 -3.35 -60.37
N TRP A 570 5.81 -3.15 -60.87
CA TRP A 570 6.01 -2.66 -62.23
C TRP A 570 5.55 -3.72 -63.24
N GLY A 571 4.34 -3.55 -63.78
CA GLY A 571 3.90 -3.93 -65.14
C GLY A 571 4.11 -5.34 -65.72
N LEU A 572 4.65 -6.34 -65.01
CA LEU A 572 4.97 -7.66 -65.59
C LEU A 572 4.31 -8.83 -64.83
N PRO A 573 3.28 -9.50 -65.39
CA PRO A 573 2.42 -10.46 -64.67
C PRO A 573 3.15 -11.73 -64.17
N VAL A 574 4.06 -12.29 -64.97
CA VAL A 574 4.65 -13.64 -64.73
C VAL A 574 5.87 -13.61 -63.80
N LEU A 575 6.65 -12.52 -63.82
CA LEU A 575 7.80 -12.31 -62.93
C LEU A 575 7.39 -11.81 -61.53
N SER A 576 6.14 -11.35 -61.36
CA SER A 576 5.64 -10.73 -60.13
C SER A 576 5.74 -11.62 -58.89
N ARG A 577 5.49 -12.94 -58.98
CA ARG A 577 5.53 -13.85 -57.83
C ARG A 577 6.96 -14.14 -57.35
N PHE A 578 7.89 -14.31 -58.29
CA PHE A 578 9.31 -14.52 -58.00
C PHE A 578 9.93 -13.24 -57.44
N TRP A 579 9.73 -12.09 -58.11
CA TRP A 579 10.21 -10.80 -57.64
C TRP A 579 9.62 -10.37 -56.31
N ARG A 580 8.36 -10.70 -56.01
CA ARG A 580 7.74 -10.43 -54.72
C ARG A 580 8.33 -11.30 -53.61
N SER A 581 8.66 -12.56 -53.90
CA SER A 581 9.34 -13.45 -52.96
C SER A 581 10.78 -12.99 -52.68
N VAL A 582 11.52 -12.59 -53.72
CA VAL A 582 12.87 -12.03 -53.63
C VAL A 582 12.85 -10.70 -52.86
N MET A 583 11.94 -9.78 -53.19
CA MET A 583 11.79 -8.49 -52.50
C MET A 583 11.32 -8.63 -51.05
N THR A 584 10.56 -9.67 -50.71
CA THR A 584 10.16 -9.95 -49.32
C THR A 584 11.36 -10.40 -48.48
N ILE A 585 12.29 -11.16 -49.08
CA ILE A 585 13.55 -11.57 -48.44
C ILE A 585 14.52 -10.38 -48.31
N PHE A 586 14.67 -9.55 -49.35
CA PHE A 586 15.56 -8.38 -49.32
C PHE A 586 15.04 -7.22 -48.47
N ALA A 587 13.73 -7.03 -48.37
CA ALA A 587 13.12 -5.94 -47.62
C ALA A 587 12.52 -6.38 -46.27
N ASP A 588 12.81 -7.61 -45.85
CA ASP A 588 12.44 -8.20 -44.56
C ASP A 588 10.96 -7.99 -44.18
N GLY A 589 10.05 -8.17 -45.16
CA GLY A 589 8.60 -7.99 -44.95
C GLY A 589 7.76 -7.90 -46.22
N LEU A 590 6.54 -8.45 -46.17
CA LEU A 590 5.57 -8.43 -47.28
C LEU A 590 5.06 -7.02 -47.63
N TYR A 591 4.91 -6.15 -46.63
CA TYR A 591 4.28 -4.83 -46.77
C TYR A 591 5.29 -3.69 -46.57
N PRO A 592 5.03 -2.48 -47.10
CA PRO A 592 5.92 -1.33 -46.89
C PRO A 592 5.86 -0.79 -45.45
N VAL A 593 7.02 -0.58 -44.84
CA VAL A 593 7.14 0.02 -43.48
C VAL A 593 6.59 1.45 -43.45
N LYS A 594 6.79 2.21 -44.54
CA LYS A 594 6.33 3.61 -44.64
C LYS A 594 4.82 3.73 -44.51
N ASP A 595 4.07 2.77 -45.05
CA ASP A 595 2.61 2.80 -45.04
C ASP A 595 2.08 2.62 -43.62
N ILE A 596 2.53 1.58 -42.91
CA ILE A 596 2.15 1.36 -41.50
C ILE A 596 2.61 2.51 -40.61
N GLU A 597 3.84 3.00 -40.73
CA GLU A 597 4.30 4.14 -39.92
C GLU A 597 3.51 5.42 -40.17
N SER A 598 3.16 5.73 -41.42
CA SER A 598 2.38 6.92 -41.75
C SER A 598 0.99 6.89 -41.10
N VAL A 599 0.35 5.71 -41.11
CA VAL A 599 -0.94 5.48 -40.47
C VAL A 599 -0.80 5.61 -38.95
N LEU A 600 0.19 4.96 -38.35
CA LEU A 600 0.39 4.99 -36.90
C LEU A 600 0.76 6.40 -36.39
N LYS A 601 1.61 7.14 -37.11
CA LYS A 601 1.94 8.55 -36.79
C LYS A 601 0.71 9.46 -36.87
N LYS A 602 -0.21 9.18 -37.80
CA LYS A 602 -1.47 9.93 -37.92
C LYS A 602 -2.42 9.66 -36.75
N VAL A 603 -2.48 8.40 -36.28
CA VAL A 603 -3.40 7.98 -35.21
C VAL A 603 -2.90 8.31 -33.81
N PHE A 604 -1.61 8.09 -33.55
CA PHE A 604 -1.03 8.17 -32.19
C PHE A 604 -0.14 9.39 -31.96
N HIS A 605 -0.03 10.29 -32.95
CA HIS A 605 0.73 11.53 -32.93
C HIS A 605 2.23 11.42 -32.52
N PRO A 606 3.18 11.97 -33.29
CA PRO A 606 4.61 11.83 -32.96
C PRO A 606 5.05 12.36 -31.59
N GLY A 607 4.32 13.32 -31.01
CA GLY A 607 4.68 13.97 -29.75
C GLY A 607 4.09 13.37 -28.48
N GLN A 608 3.24 12.33 -28.58
CA GLN A 608 2.60 11.72 -27.40
C GLN A 608 3.42 10.54 -26.87
N SER A 609 3.91 10.66 -25.64
CA SER A 609 4.58 9.56 -24.92
C SER A 609 3.56 8.54 -24.39
N ILE A 610 3.99 7.28 -24.26
CA ILE A 610 3.23 6.24 -23.56
C ILE A 610 2.92 6.58 -22.08
N LEU A 611 3.77 7.38 -21.43
CA LEU A 611 3.58 7.85 -20.05
C LEU A 611 2.83 9.20 -19.97
N GLY A 612 2.45 9.75 -21.12
CA GLY A 612 1.68 10.99 -21.19
C GLY A 612 0.27 10.82 -20.63
N ALA A 613 -0.30 11.93 -20.14
CA ALA A 613 -1.69 11.97 -19.73
C ALA A 613 -2.61 11.56 -20.90
N SER A 614 -3.53 10.64 -20.64
CA SER A 614 -4.43 10.06 -21.63
C SER A 614 -5.79 9.72 -21.01
N PHE A 615 -6.72 9.21 -21.82
CA PHE A 615 -8.01 8.74 -21.29
C PHE A 615 -7.81 7.66 -20.21
N ALA A 616 -6.83 6.76 -20.39
CA ALA A 616 -6.46 5.75 -19.40
C ALA A 616 -6.06 6.36 -18.06
N THR A 617 -5.34 7.48 -18.06
CA THR A 617 -4.95 8.19 -16.83
C THR A 617 -6.17 8.71 -16.07
N ALA A 618 -7.15 9.27 -16.79
CA ALA A 618 -8.39 9.81 -16.23
C ALA A 618 -9.37 8.72 -15.77
N ALA A 619 -9.40 7.58 -16.46
CA ALA A 619 -10.14 6.38 -16.06
C ALA A 619 -9.41 5.58 -14.96
N GLY A 620 -8.12 5.82 -14.79
CA GLY A 620 -7.25 5.08 -13.88
C GLY A 620 -6.79 3.72 -14.45
N THR A 621 -7.00 3.43 -15.72
CA THR A 621 -6.62 2.16 -16.35
C THR A 621 -5.10 2.05 -16.53
N ARG A 622 -4.57 0.86 -16.26
CA ARG A 622 -3.17 0.47 -16.48
C ARG A 622 -3.09 -0.39 -17.73
N ILE A 623 -2.23 -0.01 -18.67
CA ILE A 623 -2.09 -0.65 -19.97
C ILE A 623 -0.79 -1.45 -20.03
N GLY A 624 -0.86 -2.66 -20.58
CA GLY A 624 0.30 -3.48 -20.90
C GLY A 624 0.27 -3.95 -22.36
N LEU A 625 1.37 -3.75 -23.08
CA LEU A 625 1.50 -4.05 -24.50
C LEU A 625 2.70 -4.99 -24.71
N PRO A 626 2.47 -6.31 -24.81
CA PRO A 626 3.54 -7.28 -25.00
C PRO A 626 4.22 -7.15 -26.37
N VAL A 627 5.54 -7.30 -26.37
CA VAL A 627 6.43 -7.32 -27.54
C VAL A 627 7.49 -8.42 -27.37
N ALA A 628 8.09 -8.88 -28.46
CA ALA A 628 9.20 -9.84 -28.43
C ALA A 628 10.53 -9.17 -28.78
N THR A 629 11.61 -9.51 -28.08
CA THR A 629 12.96 -9.13 -28.49
C THR A 629 13.42 -9.94 -29.71
N VAL A 630 14.42 -9.43 -30.45
CA VAL A 630 14.96 -10.06 -31.67
C VAL A 630 16.30 -10.78 -31.44
N HIS A 631 16.63 -11.14 -30.20
CA HIS A 631 17.86 -11.86 -29.87
C HIS A 631 17.78 -13.35 -30.23
N THR A 632 18.91 -14.06 -30.15
CA THR A 632 19.03 -15.52 -30.41
C THR A 632 18.03 -16.35 -29.59
N HIS A 633 17.67 -15.85 -28.40
CA HIS A 633 16.58 -16.36 -27.57
C HIS A 633 15.55 -15.24 -27.35
N PRO A 634 14.51 -15.16 -28.21
CA PRO A 634 13.47 -14.14 -28.07
C PRO A 634 12.77 -14.22 -26.72
N ALA A 635 12.63 -13.08 -26.06
CA ALA A 635 11.94 -12.94 -24.77
C ALA A 635 10.76 -11.98 -24.90
N CYS A 636 9.66 -12.29 -24.22
CA CYS A 636 8.52 -11.39 -24.11
C CYS A 636 8.85 -10.24 -23.15
N ARG A 637 8.63 -9.01 -23.60
CA ARG A 637 8.74 -7.77 -22.83
C ARG A 637 7.42 -7.00 -22.91
N ILE A 638 7.19 -6.04 -22.01
CA ILE A 638 5.90 -5.32 -21.92
C ILE A 638 6.15 -3.81 -21.83
N PHE A 639 5.59 -3.07 -22.78
CA PHE A 639 5.44 -1.61 -22.67
C PHE A 639 4.25 -1.27 -21.77
N THR A 640 4.42 -0.27 -20.89
CA THR A 640 3.40 0.08 -19.88
C THR A 640 3.18 1.59 -19.78
N ASN A 641 1.96 2.02 -19.44
CA ASN A 641 1.64 3.44 -19.18
C ASN A 641 1.89 3.87 -17.72
N TYR A 642 2.56 3.02 -16.92
CA TYR A 642 2.83 3.24 -15.49
C TYR A 642 4.29 3.02 -15.12
N ASN A 643 5.18 3.05 -16.12
CA ASN A 643 6.63 3.01 -15.94
C ASN A 643 7.14 1.80 -15.14
N GLY A 644 6.50 0.64 -15.32
CA GLY A 644 6.91 -0.60 -14.65
C GLY A 644 6.89 -0.55 -13.12
N VAL A 645 6.11 0.36 -12.51
CA VAL A 645 5.87 0.36 -11.05
C VAL A 645 5.25 -0.97 -10.61
N GLY A 646 5.54 -1.37 -9.37
CA GLY A 646 5.07 -2.61 -8.76
C GLY A 646 6.19 -3.58 -8.41
N ALA A 647 5.94 -4.45 -7.44
CA ALA A 647 6.89 -5.48 -6.99
C ALA A 647 6.63 -6.79 -7.74
N ARG A 648 7.50 -7.14 -8.69
CA ARG A 648 7.44 -8.40 -9.42
C ARG A 648 8.31 -9.45 -8.74
N LEU A 649 7.88 -10.71 -8.80
CA LEU A 649 8.75 -11.81 -8.40
C LEU A 649 9.94 -11.89 -9.38
N ALA A 650 11.14 -12.13 -8.85
CA ALA A 650 12.33 -12.28 -9.67
C ALA A 650 12.12 -13.41 -10.69
N SER A 651 12.11 -13.07 -11.97
CA SER A 651 12.00 -14.05 -13.04
C SER A 651 13.39 -14.52 -13.47
N PRO A 652 13.62 -15.84 -13.65
CA PRO A 652 14.87 -16.34 -14.23
C PRO A 652 15.12 -15.85 -15.67
N THR A 653 14.10 -15.33 -16.37
CA THR A 653 14.22 -14.73 -17.71
C THR A 653 14.43 -13.21 -17.70
N GLY A 654 14.65 -12.61 -16.52
CA GLY A 654 14.78 -11.16 -16.33
C GLY A 654 13.43 -10.43 -16.22
N GLU A 655 13.48 -9.10 -16.02
CA GLU A 655 12.28 -8.31 -15.76
C GLU A 655 11.38 -8.16 -17.01
N PRO A 656 10.10 -8.59 -16.96
CA PRO A 656 9.25 -8.60 -18.15
C PRO A 656 8.84 -7.18 -18.59
N THR A 657 8.80 -6.22 -17.67
CA THR A 657 8.47 -4.83 -18.02
C THR A 657 9.69 -4.06 -18.46
N ILE A 658 9.47 -3.29 -19.51
CA ILE A 658 10.42 -2.35 -20.04
C ILE A 658 10.53 -1.14 -19.09
N ARG A 659 11.74 -0.81 -18.61
CA ARG A 659 11.99 0.21 -17.55
C ARG A 659 13.07 1.23 -17.95
N ALA A 660 13.08 2.36 -17.25
CA ALA A 660 13.97 3.49 -17.49
C ALA A 660 15.50 3.26 -17.38
N GLU A 661 15.99 2.04 -17.09
CA GLU A 661 17.41 1.69 -17.35
C GLU A 661 17.74 1.72 -18.85
N ASP A 662 16.71 1.66 -19.68
CA ASP A 662 16.78 1.53 -21.12
C ASP A 662 16.05 2.71 -21.84
N GLY A 663 16.05 3.95 -21.27
CA GLY A 663 15.65 5.17 -22.02
C GLY A 663 14.15 5.43 -22.32
N PHE A 664 13.23 4.77 -21.61
CA PHE A 664 11.84 4.57 -22.07
C PHE A 664 10.73 5.58 -21.69
N GLY A 665 10.94 6.56 -20.81
CA GLY A 665 9.84 7.42 -20.34
C GLY A 665 9.25 8.35 -21.40
N LYS A 666 9.91 8.45 -22.57
CA LYS A 666 9.54 9.30 -23.71
C LYS A 666 9.18 8.56 -24.98
N VAL A 667 9.05 7.22 -24.96
CA VAL A 667 8.75 6.49 -26.20
C VAL A 667 7.42 6.96 -26.78
N PRO A 668 7.41 7.47 -28.02
CA PRO A 668 6.19 7.87 -28.70
C PRO A 668 5.25 6.68 -28.86
N GLN A 669 3.95 6.91 -28.65
CA GLN A 669 2.93 5.88 -28.78
C GLN A 669 2.95 5.21 -30.17
N TRP A 670 3.24 5.96 -31.24
CA TRP A 670 3.31 5.37 -32.59
C TRP A 670 4.47 4.37 -32.77
N GLU A 671 5.58 4.53 -32.05
CA GLU A 671 6.72 3.60 -32.09
C GLU A 671 6.39 2.31 -31.34
N VAL A 672 5.73 2.45 -30.18
CA VAL A 672 5.17 1.30 -29.45
C VAL A 672 4.18 0.55 -30.34
N ALA A 673 3.26 1.27 -31.00
CA ALA A 673 2.30 0.71 -31.94
C ALA A 673 2.98 -0.03 -33.10
N ARG A 674 4.11 0.48 -33.58
CA ARG A 674 4.90 -0.13 -34.66
C ARG A 674 5.61 -1.41 -34.20
N ALA A 675 6.13 -1.42 -32.98
CA ALA A 675 6.78 -2.59 -32.37
C ALA A 675 5.78 -3.74 -32.13
N ILE A 676 4.61 -3.44 -31.56
CA ILE A 676 3.60 -4.48 -31.24
C ILE A 676 3.02 -5.12 -32.50
N SER A 677 2.94 -4.38 -33.62
CA SER A 677 2.33 -4.84 -34.88
C SER A 677 3.35 -5.37 -35.90
N ALA A 678 4.63 -5.46 -35.51
CA ALA A 678 5.74 -5.93 -36.35
C ALA A 678 5.74 -7.46 -36.50
N ALA A 679 4.68 -8.03 -37.11
CA ALA A 679 4.54 -9.48 -37.25
C ALA A 679 5.61 -10.07 -38.20
N PRO A 680 6.38 -11.08 -37.77
CA PRO A 680 7.43 -11.69 -38.60
C PRO A 680 6.89 -12.18 -39.96
N GLY A 681 7.59 -11.79 -41.03
CA GLY A 681 7.18 -12.03 -42.41
C GLY A 681 6.25 -10.95 -42.98
N PHE A 682 5.43 -10.29 -42.17
CA PHE A 682 4.59 -9.18 -42.64
C PHE A 682 5.34 -7.85 -42.65
N PHE A 683 6.02 -7.55 -41.55
CA PHE A 683 6.78 -6.31 -41.34
C PHE A 683 8.13 -6.63 -40.69
N PRO A 684 9.18 -5.84 -40.97
CA PRO A 684 10.45 -5.96 -40.26
C PRO A 684 10.28 -5.57 -38.79
N ALA A 685 11.22 -6.02 -37.97
CA ALA A 685 11.28 -5.62 -36.57
C ALA A 685 11.43 -4.09 -36.44
N ALA A 686 10.83 -3.52 -35.39
CA ALA A 686 10.88 -2.10 -35.10
C ALA A 686 12.08 -1.80 -34.19
N HIS A 687 12.96 -0.91 -34.62
CA HIS A 687 13.99 -0.35 -33.76
C HIS A 687 13.48 0.94 -33.12
N ILE A 688 13.71 1.07 -31.83
CA ILE A 688 13.43 2.29 -31.07
C ILE A 688 14.76 2.68 -30.42
N ASP A 689 15.16 3.93 -30.64
CA ASP A 689 16.46 4.45 -30.23
C ASP A 689 16.62 4.36 -28.70
N GLN A 690 17.82 3.92 -28.25
CA GLN A 690 18.20 3.76 -26.82
C GLN A 690 17.41 2.70 -26.04
N VAL A 691 16.50 2.03 -26.72
CA VAL A 691 15.49 1.13 -26.17
C VAL A 691 15.72 -0.30 -26.65
N GLY A 692 16.03 -0.46 -27.94
CA GLY A 692 16.28 -1.75 -28.57
C GLY A 692 15.33 -2.07 -29.72
N THR A 693 15.43 -3.31 -30.21
CA THR A 693 14.67 -3.78 -31.36
C THR A 693 13.63 -4.80 -30.92
N PHE A 694 12.41 -4.63 -31.40
CA PHE A 694 11.24 -5.41 -30.99
C PHE A 694 10.42 -5.87 -32.19
N GLN A 695 9.72 -6.98 -32.01
CA GLN A 695 8.76 -7.52 -32.97
C GLN A 695 7.46 -7.93 -32.26
N ASP A 696 6.45 -8.32 -33.04
CA ASP A 696 5.17 -8.80 -32.52
C ASP A 696 5.39 -10.01 -31.56
N ALA A 697 4.74 -9.97 -30.40
CA ALA A 697 4.79 -11.03 -29.40
C ALA A 697 3.91 -12.24 -29.75
N GLY A 698 2.96 -12.13 -30.69
CA GLY A 698 2.04 -13.20 -31.09
C GLY A 698 2.71 -14.58 -31.26
N PRO A 699 3.82 -14.70 -32.02
CA PRO A 699 4.62 -15.92 -32.16
C PRO A 699 5.09 -16.59 -30.87
N LEU A 700 5.29 -15.81 -29.81
CA LEU A 700 5.70 -16.29 -28.49
C LEU A 700 4.48 -16.53 -27.62
N GLU A 701 3.62 -15.52 -27.50
CA GLU A 701 2.48 -15.46 -26.60
C GLU A 701 1.38 -14.57 -27.21
N ASN A 702 0.41 -15.19 -27.89
CA ASN A 702 -0.68 -14.48 -28.57
C ASN A 702 -1.78 -13.98 -27.62
N ASN A 703 -1.83 -14.51 -26.40
CA ASN A 703 -2.84 -14.18 -25.40
C ASN A 703 -2.17 -13.62 -24.14
N PRO A 704 -2.50 -12.38 -23.72
CA PRO A 704 -1.75 -11.70 -22.67
C PRO A 704 -2.27 -11.96 -21.23
N ILE A 705 -3.13 -12.96 -21.00
CA ILE A 705 -3.75 -13.18 -19.67
C ILE A 705 -2.69 -13.43 -18.60
N SER A 706 -1.65 -14.20 -18.91
CA SER A 706 -0.62 -14.59 -17.95
C SER A 706 0.13 -13.34 -17.44
N GLN A 707 0.49 -12.44 -18.36
CA GLN A 707 1.16 -11.19 -18.07
C GLN A 707 0.23 -10.23 -17.33
N ALA A 708 -1.04 -10.12 -17.74
CA ALA A 708 -2.00 -9.25 -17.08
C ALA A 708 -2.25 -9.65 -15.62
N LEU A 709 -2.37 -10.95 -15.32
CA LEU A 709 -2.49 -11.46 -13.95
C LEU A 709 -1.22 -11.25 -13.13
N SER A 710 -0.04 -11.36 -13.74
CA SER A 710 1.23 -11.05 -13.10
C SER A 710 1.30 -9.57 -12.71
N GLU A 711 0.97 -8.68 -13.64
CA GLU A 711 0.96 -7.23 -13.43
C GLU A 711 -0.11 -6.80 -12.42
N MET A 712 -1.27 -7.44 -12.39
CA MET A 712 -2.28 -7.22 -11.35
C MET A 712 -1.70 -7.43 -9.95
N ARG A 713 -1.00 -8.55 -9.72
CA ARG A 713 -0.41 -8.85 -8.41
C ARG A 713 0.71 -7.87 -8.05
N ALA A 714 1.48 -7.41 -9.04
CA ALA A 714 2.56 -6.45 -8.83
C ALA A 714 2.04 -5.05 -8.47
N LEU A 715 0.92 -4.62 -9.07
CA LEU A 715 0.34 -3.28 -8.89
C LEU A 715 -0.66 -3.21 -7.72
N PHE A 716 -1.38 -4.28 -7.46
CA PHE A 716 -2.49 -4.33 -6.50
C PHE A 716 -2.27 -5.45 -5.47
N PRO A 717 -1.31 -5.29 -4.53
CA PRO A 717 -0.90 -6.37 -3.62
C PRO A 717 -1.99 -6.84 -2.65
N TYR A 718 -3.04 -6.05 -2.44
CA TYR A 718 -4.18 -6.40 -1.60
C TYR A 718 -5.30 -7.14 -2.35
N VAL A 719 -5.23 -7.20 -3.69
CA VAL A 719 -6.18 -7.88 -4.55
C VAL A 719 -5.69 -9.31 -4.79
N ALA A 720 -6.37 -10.27 -4.18
CA ALA A 720 -5.99 -11.68 -4.28
C ALA A 720 -6.40 -12.30 -5.64
N GLU A 721 -7.60 -11.96 -6.10
CA GLU A 721 -8.18 -12.46 -7.35
C GLU A 721 -8.82 -11.27 -8.11
N PRO A 722 -8.83 -11.30 -9.45
CA PRO A 722 -9.53 -10.29 -10.25
C PRO A 722 -11.05 -10.36 -10.00
N ASP A 723 -11.76 -9.26 -10.25
CA ASP A 723 -13.22 -9.24 -10.26
C ASP A 723 -13.75 -10.01 -11.48
N MET A 724 -13.16 -9.72 -12.64
CA MET A 724 -13.36 -10.46 -13.88
C MET A 724 -12.14 -10.33 -14.79
N VAL A 725 -11.94 -11.33 -15.65
CA VAL A 725 -11.00 -11.28 -16.77
C VAL A 725 -11.78 -11.53 -18.05
N LEU A 726 -11.93 -10.50 -18.88
CA LEU A 726 -12.47 -10.63 -20.23
C LEU A 726 -11.32 -10.87 -21.20
N SER A 727 -11.23 -12.08 -21.75
CA SER A 727 -10.27 -12.41 -22.80
C SER A 727 -10.98 -12.63 -24.12
N LEU A 728 -10.62 -11.83 -25.12
CA LEU A 728 -11.25 -11.84 -26.43
C LEU A 728 -10.30 -12.41 -27.48
N GLY A 729 -10.74 -13.49 -28.13
CA GLY A 729 -10.03 -14.11 -29.24
C GLY A 729 -10.32 -13.44 -30.58
N THR A 730 -9.49 -13.74 -31.57
CA THR A 730 -9.62 -13.25 -32.96
C THR A 730 -10.21 -14.32 -33.90
N GLY A 731 -10.90 -15.31 -33.34
CA GLY A 731 -11.52 -16.43 -34.02
C GLY A 731 -10.60 -17.64 -34.19
N GLU A 732 -11.18 -18.85 -34.17
CA GLU A 732 -10.48 -20.11 -34.41
C GLU A 732 -11.25 -21.01 -35.41
N PRO A 733 -10.61 -21.91 -36.16
CA PRO A 733 -11.35 -22.86 -36.99
C PRO A 733 -12.23 -23.79 -36.15
N ALA A 734 -13.42 -24.13 -36.65
CA ALA A 734 -14.27 -25.14 -36.02
C ALA A 734 -13.56 -26.52 -36.01
N PRO A 735 -13.82 -27.39 -35.01
CA PRO A 735 -13.14 -28.69 -34.90
C PRO A 735 -13.22 -29.56 -36.17
N ALA A 736 -14.38 -29.60 -36.82
CA ALA A 736 -14.58 -30.35 -38.07
C ALA A 736 -13.79 -29.75 -39.25
N ALA A 737 -13.77 -28.42 -39.37
CA ALA A 737 -12.99 -27.72 -40.39
C ALA A 737 -11.47 -27.87 -40.15
N TYR A 738 -11.05 -27.89 -38.88
CA TYR A 738 -9.66 -28.13 -38.49
C TYR A 738 -9.19 -29.55 -38.84
N GLU A 739 -9.99 -30.58 -38.55
CA GLU A 739 -9.64 -31.96 -38.92
C GLU A 739 -9.64 -32.19 -40.43
N ALA A 740 -10.56 -31.54 -41.17
CA ALA A 740 -10.55 -31.55 -42.64
C ALA A 740 -9.29 -30.88 -43.22
N ASP A 741 -8.90 -29.71 -42.71
CA ASP A 741 -7.67 -29.00 -43.10
C ASP A 741 -6.41 -29.82 -42.78
N LYS A 742 -6.40 -30.54 -41.66
CA LYS A 742 -5.30 -31.43 -41.23
C LYS A 742 -5.16 -32.66 -42.13
N GLN A 743 -6.27 -33.20 -42.63
CA GLN A 743 -6.27 -34.27 -43.62
C GLN A 743 -5.79 -33.77 -44.99
N ASP A 744 -6.23 -32.58 -45.44
CA ASP A 744 -5.80 -31.98 -46.71
C ASP A 744 -4.29 -31.64 -46.69
N ARG A 745 -3.78 -31.14 -45.57
CA ARG A 745 -2.34 -30.87 -45.34
C ARG A 745 -1.43 -32.10 -45.36
N ARG A 746 -1.97 -33.29 -45.09
CA ARG A 746 -1.22 -34.57 -45.24
C ARG A 746 -1.05 -34.96 -46.72
N SER A 747 -1.81 -34.39 -47.65
CA SER A 747 -1.63 -34.59 -49.09
C SER A 747 -0.48 -33.71 -49.64
N LEU A 748 0.73 -34.24 -49.54
CA LEU A 748 2.02 -33.58 -49.75
C LEU A 748 2.36 -33.16 -51.21
N ARG A 749 1.45 -32.50 -51.94
CA ARG A 749 1.75 -32.06 -53.34
C ARG A 749 1.75 -30.54 -53.57
N LYS A 750 1.46 -29.69 -52.57
CA LYS A 750 1.29 -28.23 -52.80
C LYS A 750 1.84 -27.23 -51.75
N SER A 751 2.70 -27.60 -50.81
CA SER A 751 3.22 -26.63 -49.81
C SER A 751 4.76 -26.53 -49.79
N GLY A 752 5.29 -25.35 -50.13
CA GLY A 752 6.72 -25.02 -50.03
C GLY A 752 7.16 -24.72 -48.58
N MET A 753 8.46 -24.53 -48.36
CA MET A 753 9.06 -24.33 -47.02
C MET A 753 8.45 -23.14 -46.26
N PHE A 754 8.25 -22.00 -46.93
CA PHE A 754 7.67 -20.78 -46.34
C PHE A 754 6.23 -21.00 -45.84
N THR A 755 5.41 -21.72 -46.61
CA THR A 755 4.04 -22.04 -46.20
C THR A 755 4.03 -22.93 -44.96
N ARG A 756 4.92 -23.92 -44.87
CA ARG A 756 5.00 -24.81 -43.70
C ARG A 756 5.46 -24.09 -42.43
N ALA A 757 6.45 -23.20 -42.53
CA ALA A 757 6.94 -22.41 -41.41
C ALA A 757 5.87 -21.43 -40.88
N ARG A 758 5.16 -20.74 -41.78
CA ARG A 758 4.02 -19.89 -41.44
C ARG A 758 2.89 -20.68 -40.79
N ASP A 759 2.61 -21.88 -41.29
CA ASP A 759 1.54 -22.73 -40.79
C ASP A 759 1.84 -23.27 -39.37
N LEU A 760 3.10 -23.64 -39.09
CA LEU A 760 3.57 -23.97 -37.74
C LEU A 760 3.47 -22.77 -36.78
N LEU A 761 3.77 -21.57 -37.27
CA LEU A 761 3.65 -20.34 -36.50
C LEU A 761 2.19 -20.05 -36.13
N LEU A 762 1.27 -20.15 -37.10
CA LEU A 762 -0.16 -20.00 -36.87
C LEU A 762 -0.69 -21.02 -35.86
N GLU A 763 -0.25 -22.29 -35.93
CA GLU A 763 -0.64 -23.34 -34.98
C GLU A 763 -0.26 -22.98 -33.54
N LYS A 764 0.91 -22.35 -33.33
CA LYS A 764 1.38 -21.93 -32.00
C LYS A 764 0.55 -20.76 -31.43
N MET A 765 -0.05 -19.95 -32.29
CA MET A 765 -0.88 -18.80 -31.92
C MET A 765 -2.35 -19.15 -31.64
N ARG A 766 -2.76 -20.41 -31.81
CA ARG A 766 -4.14 -20.88 -31.59
C ARG A 766 -4.49 -21.08 -30.12
N ASP A 767 -5.80 -21.04 -29.83
CA ASP A 767 -6.39 -21.15 -28.50
C ASP A 767 -6.06 -22.45 -27.76
N GLY A 768 -5.60 -23.51 -28.43
CA GLY A 768 -5.21 -24.77 -27.77
C GLY A 768 -4.13 -24.59 -26.69
N THR A 769 -3.24 -23.61 -26.85
CA THR A 769 -2.24 -23.25 -25.83
C THR A 769 -2.87 -22.42 -24.71
N VAL A 770 -3.77 -21.48 -25.05
CA VAL A 770 -4.54 -20.68 -24.08
C VAL A 770 -5.41 -21.57 -23.20
N ARG A 771 -6.10 -22.55 -23.79
CA ARG A 771 -6.98 -23.50 -23.09
C ARG A 771 -6.19 -24.38 -22.13
N ARG A 772 -4.93 -24.74 -22.44
CA ARG A 772 -4.02 -25.42 -21.49
C ARG A 772 -3.61 -24.51 -20.32
N VAL A 773 -3.24 -23.26 -20.59
CA VAL A 773 -2.90 -22.28 -19.55
C VAL A 773 -4.10 -22.01 -18.64
N LEU A 774 -5.28 -21.79 -19.23
CA LEU A 774 -6.54 -21.63 -18.52
C LEU A 774 -6.88 -22.88 -17.71
N ASN A 775 -6.71 -24.09 -18.25
CA ASN A 775 -6.94 -25.33 -17.50
C ASN A 775 -5.96 -25.49 -16.32
N GLY A 776 -4.69 -25.10 -16.49
CA GLY A 776 -3.72 -25.04 -15.39
C GLY A 776 -4.14 -24.07 -14.30
N ILE A 777 -4.57 -22.85 -14.66
CA ILE A 777 -5.10 -21.85 -13.73
C ILE A 777 -6.37 -22.37 -13.02
N ARG A 778 -7.26 -23.02 -13.78
CA ARG A 778 -8.52 -23.61 -13.28
C ARG A 778 -8.29 -24.74 -12.28
N SER A 779 -7.25 -25.56 -12.47
CA SER A 779 -6.89 -26.60 -11.52
C SER A 779 -6.26 -26.07 -10.22
N ALA A 780 -5.75 -24.83 -10.24
CA ALA A 780 -4.98 -24.27 -9.14
C ALA A 780 -5.75 -23.24 -8.29
N THR A 781 -6.84 -22.63 -8.79
CA THR A 781 -7.51 -21.50 -8.12
C THR A 781 -9.03 -21.45 -8.35
N GLN A 782 -9.77 -20.85 -7.41
CA GLN A 782 -11.21 -20.54 -7.57
C GLN A 782 -11.47 -19.46 -8.65
N THR A 783 -10.42 -18.70 -9.05
CA THR A 783 -10.39 -17.73 -10.16
C THR A 783 -10.98 -18.24 -11.49
N ALA A 784 -11.05 -19.56 -11.70
CA ALA A 784 -11.61 -20.22 -12.87
C ALA A 784 -12.95 -19.64 -13.37
N GLN A 785 -13.84 -19.30 -12.44
CA GLN A 785 -15.21 -18.85 -12.74
C GLN A 785 -15.26 -17.37 -13.17
N ARG A 786 -14.20 -16.59 -12.90
CA ARG A 786 -14.12 -15.16 -13.20
C ARG A 786 -13.43 -14.85 -14.54
N ILE A 787 -12.94 -15.88 -15.23
CA ILE A 787 -12.26 -15.74 -16.53
C ILE A 787 -13.24 -16.07 -17.66
N HIS A 788 -13.61 -15.05 -18.42
CA HIS A 788 -14.52 -15.11 -19.56
C HIS A 788 -13.70 -15.07 -20.85
N ARG A 789 -13.47 -16.25 -21.45
CA ARG A 789 -12.86 -16.36 -22.79
C ARG A 789 -13.95 -16.38 -23.84
N LEU A 790 -14.08 -15.31 -24.62
CA LEU A 790 -15.03 -15.22 -25.72
C LEU A 790 -14.27 -15.30 -27.05
N ASN A 791 -14.63 -16.27 -27.88
CA ASN A 791 -14.04 -16.49 -29.19
C ASN A 791 -15.08 -17.08 -30.14
N VAL A 792 -14.90 -16.90 -31.44
CA VAL A 792 -15.83 -17.37 -32.48
C VAL A 792 -15.21 -18.48 -33.32
N HIS A 793 -16.04 -19.37 -33.88
CA HIS A 793 -15.55 -20.42 -34.77
C HIS A 793 -15.83 -20.14 -36.25
N PHE A 794 -14.82 -20.32 -37.09
CA PHE A 794 -14.96 -20.30 -38.55
C PHE A 794 -15.46 -21.66 -39.06
N GLU A 795 -16.47 -21.66 -39.94
CA GLU A 795 -17.01 -22.89 -40.54
C GLU A 795 -16.14 -23.43 -41.70
N GLY A 796 -15.22 -22.61 -42.23
CA GLY A 796 -14.32 -22.94 -43.34
C GLY A 796 -12.83 -22.78 -43.00
N SER A 797 -12.01 -22.59 -44.03
CA SER A 797 -10.57 -22.34 -43.86
C SER A 797 -10.30 -21.05 -43.09
N GLU A 798 -9.26 -21.06 -42.27
CA GLU A 798 -8.91 -19.94 -41.41
C GLU A 798 -8.56 -18.69 -42.24
N PRO A 799 -9.25 -17.55 -42.06
CA PRO A 799 -8.95 -16.32 -42.78
C PRO A 799 -7.52 -15.85 -42.51
N ARG A 800 -6.88 -15.31 -43.55
CA ARG A 800 -5.52 -14.79 -43.42
C ARG A 800 -5.49 -13.53 -42.55
N LEU A 801 -4.36 -13.33 -41.87
CA LEU A 801 -4.12 -12.15 -41.02
C LEU A 801 -4.16 -10.82 -41.77
N ASP A 802 -3.97 -10.83 -43.09
CA ASP A 802 -3.93 -9.65 -43.96
C ASP A 802 -5.12 -9.57 -44.93
N ASP A 803 -6.16 -10.39 -44.74
CA ASP A 803 -7.33 -10.39 -45.62
C ASP A 803 -8.34 -9.34 -45.17
N THR A 804 -8.31 -8.19 -45.85
CA THR A 804 -9.18 -7.05 -45.55
C THR A 804 -10.60 -7.23 -46.11
N ALA A 805 -10.78 -8.09 -47.12
CA ALA A 805 -12.08 -8.35 -47.74
C ALA A 805 -13.00 -9.17 -46.83
N MET A 806 -12.43 -9.98 -45.93
CA MET A 806 -13.16 -10.79 -44.95
C MET A 806 -13.62 -10.00 -43.71
N ILE A 807 -13.25 -8.74 -43.55
CA ILE A 807 -13.62 -7.95 -42.36
C ILE A 807 -15.14 -7.86 -42.16
N PRO A 808 -15.98 -7.58 -43.18
CA PRO A 808 -17.43 -7.51 -43.00
C PRO A 808 -18.05 -8.87 -42.63
N SER A 809 -17.58 -9.98 -43.21
CA SER A 809 -18.10 -11.31 -42.92
C SER A 809 -17.72 -11.76 -41.50
N LEU A 810 -16.51 -11.44 -41.05
CA LEU A 810 -16.05 -11.69 -39.68
C LEU A 810 -16.83 -10.90 -38.64
N ALA A 811 -17.14 -9.62 -38.92
CA ALA A 811 -18.02 -8.83 -38.06
C ALA A 811 -19.41 -9.44 -37.97
N SER A 812 -20.00 -9.84 -39.10
CA SER A 812 -21.32 -10.49 -39.12
C SER A 812 -21.34 -11.80 -38.34
N LEU A 813 -20.31 -12.63 -38.50
CA LEU A 813 -20.14 -13.87 -37.74
C LEU A 813 -20.11 -13.60 -36.23
N ALA A 814 -19.30 -12.64 -35.77
CA ALA A 814 -19.21 -12.31 -34.36
C ALA A 814 -20.49 -11.68 -33.80
N ALA A 815 -21.19 -10.88 -34.60
CA ALA A 815 -22.48 -10.29 -34.24
C ALA A 815 -23.55 -11.36 -34.01
N GLY A 816 -23.62 -12.38 -34.89
CA GLY A 816 -24.64 -13.42 -34.88
C GLY A 816 -24.31 -14.69 -34.08
N ASP A 817 -23.11 -14.83 -33.52
CA ASP A 817 -22.71 -16.08 -32.86
C ASP A 817 -23.47 -16.30 -31.54
N VAL A 818 -24.42 -17.23 -31.56
CA VAL A 818 -25.25 -17.57 -30.40
C VAL A 818 -24.44 -18.22 -29.28
N ARG A 819 -23.33 -18.90 -29.61
CA ARG A 819 -22.52 -19.70 -28.65
C ARG A 819 -21.87 -18.84 -27.57
N ILE A 820 -21.60 -17.57 -27.87
CA ILE A 820 -20.97 -16.64 -26.93
C ILE A 820 -21.96 -15.78 -26.14
N SER A 821 -23.28 -15.86 -26.44
CA SER A 821 -24.29 -14.96 -25.85
C SER A 821 -24.38 -15.07 -24.32
N GLY A 822 -24.37 -16.29 -23.77
CA GLY A 822 -24.36 -16.47 -22.30
C GLY A 822 -23.08 -15.93 -21.64
N GLY A 823 -21.96 -15.94 -22.37
CA GLY A 823 -20.72 -15.31 -21.92
C GLY A 823 -20.78 -13.78 -21.97
N VAL A 824 -21.42 -13.22 -23.00
CA VAL A 824 -21.68 -11.78 -23.14
C VAL A 824 -22.54 -11.27 -21.98
N GLU A 825 -23.64 -11.96 -21.66
CA GLU A 825 -24.54 -11.61 -20.55
C GLU A 825 -23.82 -11.70 -19.19
N ALA A 826 -23.05 -12.77 -18.96
CA ALA A 826 -22.28 -12.94 -17.73
C ALA A 826 -21.27 -11.80 -17.52
N VAL A 827 -20.59 -11.37 -18.59
CA VAL A 827 -19.64 -10.25 -18.55
C VAL A 827 -20.37 -8.93 -18.33
N ALA A 828 -21.53 -8.71 -18.94
CA ALA A 828 -22.32 -7.49 -18.74
C ALA A 828 -22.76 -7.34 -17.27
N HIS A 829 -23.26 -8.42 -16.65
CA HIS A 829 -23.60 -8.41 -15.23
C HIS A 829 -22.38 -8.17 -14.32
N ALA A 830 -21.24 -8.82 -14.63
CA ALA A 830 -19.99 -8.59 -13.91
C ALA A 830 -19.48 -7.16 -14.05
N ALA A 831 -19.59 -6.55 -15.24
CA ALA A 831 -19.21 -5.17 -15.48
C ALA A 831 -20.02 -4.20 -14.61
N VAL A 832 -21.34 -4.35 -14.56
CA VAL A 832 -22.21 -3.52 -13.70
C VAL A 832 -21.88 -3.72 -12.22
N ALA A 833 -21.71 -4.96 -11.77
CA ALA A 833 -21.34 -5.25 -10.38
C ALA A 833 -19.97 -4.69 -9.98
N SER A 834 -19.02 -4.63 -10.92
CA SER A 834 -17.67 -4.08 -10.70
C SER A 834 -17.65 -2.57 -10.45
N LEU A 835 -18.74 -1.85 -10.74
CA LEU A 835 -18.87 -0.43 -10.41
C LEU A 835 -19.05 -0.17 -8.91
N PHE A 836 -19.34 -1.21 -8.13
CA PHE A 836 -19.59 -1.10 -6.69
C PHE A 836 -18.48 -1.76 -5.88
N TYR A 837 -18.02 -1.09 -4.82
CA TYR A 837 -16.99 -1.60 -3.91
C TYR A 837 -17.36 -1.25 -2.46
N PHE A 838 -16.68 -1.87 -1.49
CA PHE A 838 -16.96 -1.66 -0.07
C PHE A 838 -15.79 -1.02 0.66
N GLU A 839 -16.08 -0.07 1.54
CA GLU A 839 -15.09 0.52 2.44
C GLU A 839 -15.58 0.49 3.89
N LEU A 840 -14.67 0.21 4.80
CA LEU A 840 -14.87 0.43 6.23
C LEU A 840 -14.99 1.93 6.50
N ASP A 841 -16.01 2.29 7.28
CA ASP A 841 -16.23 3.65 7.76
C ASP A 841 -15.48 3.90 9.09
N ARG A 842 -15.20 2.84 9.85
CA ARG A 842 -14.41 2.85 11.09
C ARG A 842 -13.65 1.54 11.30
N MET A 843 -12.69 1.55 12.23
CA MET A 843 -12.04 0.33 12.69
C MET A 843 -13.08 -0.65 13.27
N PRO A 844 -13.14 -1.92 12.82
CA PRO A 844 -14.07 -2.91 13.36
C PRO A 844 -13.85 -3.13 14.86
N GLN A 845 -14.92 -3.38 15.60
CA GLN A 845 -14.90 -3.52 17.06
C GLN A 845 -15.62 -4.81 17.47
N GLY A 846 -15.15 -5.53 18.49
CA GLY A 846 -15.89 -6.69 18.98
C GLY A 846 -15.03 -7.67 19.79
N PRO A 847 -15.66 -8.50 20.64
CA PRO A 847 -14.96 -9.48 21.46
C PRO A 847 -14.57 -10.73 20.65
N GLY A 848 -13.31 -11.16 20.77
CA GLY A 848 -12.83 -12.41 20.20
C GLY A 848 -12.81 -12.42 18.67
N GLU A 849 -13.41 -13.46 18.07
CA GLU A 849 -13.47 -13.63 16.61
C GLU A 849 -14.67 -12.94 15.95
N SER A 850 -15.62 -12.41 16.72
CA SER A 850 -16.82 -11.75 16.19
C SER A 850 -16.65 -10.25 16.20
N LEU A 851 -16.47 -9.67 15.02
CA LEU A 851 -16.23 -8.25 14.81
C LEU A 851 -17.49 -7.58 14.26
N GLU A 852 -17.93 -6.52 14.92
CA GLU A 852 -18.87 -5.54 14.39
C GLU A 852 -18.17 -4.74 13.28
N VAL A 853 -18.69 -4.89 12.08
CA VAL A 853 -18.23 -4.24 10.86
C VAL A 853 -19.22 -3.13 10.54
N ALA A 854 -18.72 -1.91 10.41
CA ALA A 854 -19.47 -0.76 9.94
C ALA A 854 -18.75 -0.19 8.71
N GLY A 855 -19.48 -0.11 7.59
CA GLY A 855 -18.92 0.40 6.34
C GLY A 855 -19.98 0.75 5.32
N SER A 856 -19.52 1.15 4.14
CA SER A 856 -20.37 1.66 3.07
C SER A 856 -20.04 0.97 1.74
N ILE A 857 -21.07 0.49 1.05
CA ILE A 857 -21.00 0.16 -0.38
C ILE A 857 -21.04 1.48 -1.15
N ARG A 858 -20.06 1.68 -2.04
CA ARG A 858 -19.85 2.91 -2.82
C ARG A 858 -19.84 2.59 -4.31
N CYS A 859 -20.14 3.57 -5.14
CA CYS A 859 -19.98 3.47 -6.59
C CYS A 859 -18.73 4.23 -7.07
N VAL A 860 -18.09 3.73 -8.12
CA VAL A 860 -16.97 4.40 -8.81
C VAL A 860 -17.46 5.62 -9.60
N LEU A 861 -18.72 5.58 -10.05
CA LEU A 861 -19.38 6.70 -10.72
C LEU A 861 -19.93 7.70 -9.70
N GLY A 862 -19.92 8.97 -10.08
CA GLY A 862 -20.49 10.08 -9.32
C GLY A 862 -21.60 10.79 -10.09
N PRO A 863 -22.37 11.68 -9.43
CA PRO A 863 -23.49 12.40 -10.06
C PRO A 863 -23.12 13.26 -11.29
N ALA A 864 -21.84 13.55 -11.48
CA ALA A 864 -21.34 14.32 -12.61
C ALA A 864 -20.98 13.44 -13.84
N ASP A 865 -21.03 12.11 -13.72
CA ASP A 865 -20.76 11.20 -14.83
C ASP A 865 -22.05 10.92 -15.62
N ASP A 866 -21.97 10.95 -16.96
CA ASP A 866 -23.12 10.76 -17.88
C ASP A 866 -23.86 9.43 -17.65
N GLY A 867 -23.17 8.41 -17.13
CA GLY A 867 -23.71 7.08 -16.84
C GLY A 867 -24.38 6.90 -15.47
N PHE A 868 -24.22 7.85 -14.55
CA PHE A 868 -24.64 7.65 -13.15
C PHE A 868 -26.16 7.55 -13.01
N ASP A 869 -26.90 8.51 -13.54
CA ASP A 869 -28.37 8.52 -13.42
C ASP A 869 -29.02 7.33 -14.14
N ALA A 870 -28.47 6.95 -15.29
CA ALA A 870 -28.90 5.77 -16.03
C ALA A 870 -28.67 4.47 -15.22
N LEU A 871 -27.50 4.34 -14.59
CA LEU A 871 -27.19 3.20 -13.73
C LEU A 871 -28.15 3.12 -12.54
N ILE A 872 -28.36 4.22 -11.81
CA ILE A 872 -29.26 4.23 -10.65
C ILE A 872 -30.69 3.88 -11.07
N ARG A 873 -31.17 4.42 -12.20
CA ARG A 873 -32.49 4.09 -12.75
C ARG A 873 -32.61 2.61 -13.10
N ARG A 874 -31.63 2.05 -13.81
CA ARG A 874 -31.60 0.62 -14.17
C ARG A 874 -31.64 -0.27 -12.93
N LEU A 875 -30.88 0.07 -11.90
CA LEU A 875 -30.89 -0.70 -10.64
C LEU A 875 -32.24 -0.60 -9.91
N ALA A 876 -32.88 0.57 -9.93
CA ALA A 876 -34.19 0.76 -9.33
C ALA A 876 -35.29 -0.03 -10.07
N GLU A 877 -35.33 0.07 -11.39
CA GLU A 877 -36.32 -0.60 -12.26
C GLU A 877 -36.13 -2.13 -12.26
N GLY A 878 -34.88 -2.59 -12.35
CA GLY A 878 -34.50 -4.01 -12.25
C GLY A 878 -34.59 -4.60 -10.84
N LYS A 879 -35.12 -3.85 -9.86
CA LYS A 879 -35.28 -4.25 -8.45
C LYS A 879 -34.00 -4.85 -7.85
N ALA A 880 -32.87 -4.21 -8.15
CA ALA A 880 -31.56 -4.68 -7.73
C ALA A 880 -31.47 -4.77 -6.20
N CYS A 881 -30.84 -5.84 -5.71
CA CYS A 881 -30.69 -6.11 -4.30
C CYS A 881 -29.23 -6.40 -3.94
N PHE A 882 -28.66 -5.60 -3.04
CA PHE A 882 -27.36 -5.89 -2.46
C PHE A 882 -27.50 -6.87 -1.29
N MET A 883 -26.57 -7.81 -1.14
CA MET A 883 -26.63 -8.84 -0.10
C MET A 883 -25.30 -8.98 0.63
N VAL A 884 -25.35 -9.18 1.95
CA VAL A 884 -24.19 -9.59 2.78
C VAL A 884 -24.30 -11.08 3.04
N ASP A 885 -23.32 -11.82 2.55
CA ASP A 885 -23.30 -13.29 2.48
C ASP A 885 -24.54 -13.82 1.75
N VAL A 886 -25.60 -14.17 2.49
CA VAL A 886 -26.88 -14.66 1.96
C VAL A 886 -28.07 -13.77 2.34
N ARG A 887 -27.81 -12.66 3.05
CA ARG A 887 -28.85 -11.79 3.61
C ARG A 887 -29.04 -10.53 2.76
N PRO A 888 -30.24 -10.28 2.23
CA PRO A 888 -30.52 -9.05 1.49
C PRO A 888 -30.48 -7.82 2.41
N LEU A 889 -29.93 -6.73 1.89
CA LEU A 889 -29.91 -5.44 2.55
C LEU A 889 -31.26 -4.74 2.40
N PRO A 890 -31.76 -4.04 3.43
CA PRO A 890 -33.04 -3.37 3.38
C PRO A 890 -33.02 -2.12 2.48
N GLY A 891 -34.17 -1.78 1.89
CA GLY A 891 -34.39 -0.58 1.07
C GLY A 891 -34.28 -0.83 -0.43
N VAL A 892 -34.73 0.14 -1.23
CA VAL A 892 -34.71 0.07 -2.70
C VAL A 892 -33.65 1.03 -3.24
N VAL A 893 -32.91 0.60 -4.28
CA VAL A 893 -31.93 1.47 -4.95
C VAL A 893 -32.67 2.68 -5.53
N GLY A 894 -32.14 3.89 -5.29
CA GLY A 894 -32.80 5.17 -5.63
C GLY A 894 -33.41 5.89 -4.42
N ASP A 895 -33.61 5.19 -3.30
CA ASP A 895 -34.02 5.82 -2.05
C ASP A 895 -32.91 6.70 -1.47
N ARG A 896 -33.30 7.67 -0.61
CA ARG A 896 -32.34 8.46 0.20
C ARG A 896 -31.38 7.61 1.05
N SER A 897 -31.71 6.34 1.31
CA SER A 897 -30.85 5.40 2.05
C SER A 897 -29.64 4.88 1.25
N PHE A 898 -29.60 5.13 -0.06
CA PHE A 898 -28.51 4.77 -0.97
C PHE A 898 -27.71 5.97 -1.47
N ALA A 899 -27.96 7.17 -0.93
CA ALA A 899 -27.24 8.38 -1.31
C ALA A 899 -26.57 9.03 -0.10
N ASP A 900 -25.35 9.55 -0.28
CA ASP A 900 -24.72 10.41 0.72
C ASP A 900 -25.18 11.88 0.61
N ALA A 901 -24.70 12.73 1.51
CA ALA A 901 -25.06 14.15 1.53
C ALA A 901 -24.64 14.93 0.26
N SER A 902 -23.76 14.36 -0.57
CA SER A 902 -23.32 14.92 -1.85
C SER A 902 -24.01 14.30 -3.06
N GLY A 903 -25.02 13.45 -2.85
CA GLY A 903 -25.79 12.79 -3.90
C GLY A 903 -25.10 11.55 -4.50
N ARG A 904 -23.93 11.13 -3.99
CA ARG A 904 -23.23 9.94 -4.49
C ARG A 904 -23.87 8.67 -3.95
N PHE A 905 -23.81 7.60 -4.73
CA PHE A 905 -24.23 6.29 -4.26
C PHE A 905 -23.43 5.85 -3.03
N CYS A 906 -24.12 5.59 -1.94
CA CYS A 906 -23.55 5.18 -0.67
C CYS A 906 -24.60 4.39 0.14
N LYS A 907 -24.39 3.08 0.30
CA LYS A 907 -25.21 2.25 1.18
C LYS A 907 -24.43 1.87 2.43
N ARG A 908 -24.77 2.49 3.55
CA ARG A 908 -24.21 2.15 4.86
C ARG A 908 -24.77 0.82 5.35
N ILE A 909 -23.89 -0.03 5.87
CA ILE A 909 -24.21 -1.33 6.44
C ILE A 909 -23.45 -1.56 7.74
N GLU A 910 -24.14 -2.17 8.69
CA GLU A 910 -23.57 -2.61 9.97
C GLU A 910 -23.97 -4.07 10.20
N PHE A 911 -23.01 -4.94 10.46
CA PHE A 911 -23.23 -6.37 10.67
C PHE A 911 -22.09 -6.99 11.48
N VAL A 912 -22.29 -8.21 11.98
CA VAL A 912 -21.26 -8.98 12.70
C VAL A 912 -20.69 -10.04 11.76
N SER A 913 -19.36 -10.09 11.66
CA SER A 913 -18.63 -11.07 10.84
C SER A 913 -17.50 -11.73 11.63
N ARG A 914 -17.14 -12.95 11.24
CA ARG A 914 -16.01 -13.73 11.79
C ARG A 914 -14.72 -13.58 10.98
N GLY A 915 -14.43 -12.36 10.50
CA GLY A 915 -13.19 -12.03 9.79
C GLY A 915 -13.29 -11.97 8.26
N GLN A 916 -14.22 -12.70 7.65
CA GLN A 916 -14.52 -12.64 6.21
C GLN A 916 -16.02 -12.53 5.96
N PHE A 917 -16.38 -11.86 4.87
CA PHE A 917 -17.76 -11.73 4.41
C PHE A 917 -17.79 -11.47 2.90
N THR A 918 -18.92 -11.80 2.29
CA THR A 918 -19.14 -11.60 0.85
C THR A 918 -20.20 -10.55 0.61
N LEU A 919 -20.04 -9.74 -0.42
CA LEU A 919 -21.03 -8.77 -0.86
C LEU A 919 -21.40 -9.08 -2.30
N TRP A 920 -22.70 -9.15 -2.54
CA TRP A 920 -23.28 -9.49 -3.82
C TRP A 920 -24.19 -8.37 -4.31
N LEU A 921 -24.26 -8.23 -5.63
CA LEU A 921 -25.31 -7.54 -6.34
C LEU A 921 -26.18 -8.60 -7.03
N LYS A 922 -27.45 -8.64 -6.67
CA LYS A 922 -28.48 -9.32 -7.45
C LYS A 922 -29.14 -8.30 -8.36
N LEU A 923 -29.05 -8.50 -9.66
CA LEU A 923 -29.71 -7.69 -10.69
C LEU A 923 -30.42 -8.66 -11.63
N ASP A 924 -31.72 -8.44 -11.84
CA ASP A 924 -32.59 -9.38 -12.55
C ASP A 924 -32.54 -10.77 -11.87
N ASP A 925 -32.12 -11.80 -12.59
CA ASP A 925 -31.94 -13.16 -12.07
C ASP A 925 -30.47 -13.51 -11.78
N ALA A 926 -29.53 -12.63 -12.13
CA ALA A 926 -28.11 -12.86 -11.93
C ALA A 926 -27.64 -12.36 -10.56
N THR A 927 -26.79 -13.16 -9.89
CA THR A 927 -26.13 -12.76 -8.64
C THR A 927 -24.63 -12.75 -8.86
N THR A 928 -24.01 -11.59 -8.67
CA THR A 928 -22.58 -11.39 -8.95
C THR A 928 -21.90 -10.70 -7.78
N HIS A 929 -20.63 -11.02 -7.55
CA HIS A 929 -19.82 -10.34 -6.55
C HIS A 929 -19.65 -8.86 -6.93
N ILE A 930 -19.75 -7.97 -5.94
CA ILE A 930 -19.28 -6.59 -6.14
C ILE A 930 -17.75 -6.57 -6.17
N SER A 931 -17.16 -5.48 -6.68
CA SER A 931 -15.72 -5.31 -6.81
C SER A 931 -14.97 -5.51 -5.48
N GLY A 932 -13.97 -6.37 -5.49
CA GLY A 932 -13.12 -6.71 -4.34
C GLY A 932 -13.67 -7.82 -3.44
N SER A 933 -14.90 -8.30 -3.69
CA SER A 933 -15.50 -9.39 -2.91
C SER A 933 -14.96 -10.77 -3.33
N PRO A 934 -14.75 -11.73 -2.41
CA PRO A 934 -15.00 -11.70 -0.97
C PRO A 934 -14.00 -10.85 -0.19
N PHE A 935 -14.46 -10.25 0.91
CA PHE A 935 -13.65 -9.36 1.73
C PHE A 935 -13.10 -10.09 2.96
N SER A 936 -11.86 -9.74 3.30
CA SER A 936 -11.27 -10.01 4.61
C SER A 936 -11.12 -8.70 5.37
N ILE A 937 -11.55 -8.69 6.63
CA ILE A 937 -11.45 -7.50 7.49
C ILE A 937 -10.01 -7.00 7.59
N ASP A 938 -9.04 -7.90 7.78
CA ASP A 938 -7.63 -7.55 7.87
C ASP A 938 -7.10 -6.93 6.56
N ARG A 939 -7.55 -7.46 5.41
CA ARG A 939 -7.19 -6.87 4.10
C ARG A 939 -7.79 -5.48 3.93
N LEU A 940 -9.04 -5.27 4.32
CA LEU A 940 -9.69 -3.95 4.26
C LEU A 940 -8.98 -2.92 5.15
N ILE A 941 -8.62 -3.30 6.37
CA ILE A 941 -7.89 -2.44 7.33
C ILE A 941 -6.56 -1.98 6.70
N LYS A 942 -5.76 -2.92 6.19
CA LYS A 942 -4.46 -2.63 5.57
C LYS A 942 -4.59 -1.81 4.30
N ALA A 943 -5.51 -2.19 3.41
CA ALA A 943 -5.72 -1.50 2.15
C ALA A 943 -6.14 -0.03 2.35
N GLN A 944 -7.04 0.24 3.29
CA GLN A 944 -7.49 1.60 3.61
C GLN A 944 -6.50 2.39 4.49
N GLY A 945 -5.46 1.74 5.02
CA GLY A 945 -4.52 2.32 5.97
C GLY A 945 -5.20 2.71 7.30
N LEU A 946 -6.20 1.96 7.75
CA LEU A 946 -6.83 2.20 9.07
C LEU A 946 -5.88 1.86 10.22
N ASP A 947 -4.91 0.98 9.96
CA ASP A 947 -3.82 0.61 10.86
C ASP A 947 -2.57 1.49 10.71
N ALA A 948 -2.60 2.53 9.87
CA ALA A 948 -1.52 3.51 9.74
C ALA A 948 -1.44 4.42 10.97
N GLN A 949 -0.94 3.88 12.09
CA GLN A 949 -0.88 4.59 13.37
C GLN A 949 0.09 5.78 13.31
N PHE A 950 1.08 5.76 12.41
CA PHE A 950 2.11 6.79 12.21
C PHE A 950 1.97 7.53 10.87
N GLY A 951 0.75 7.63 10.37
CA GLY A 951 0.43 8.36 9.14
C GLY A 951 0.70 7.58 7.85
N ARG A 952 0.29 8.18 6.73
CA ARG A 952 0.32 7.57 5.40
C ARG A 952 1.31 8.29 4.46
N ALA A 953 1.85 7.54 3.51
CA ALA A 953 2.84 8.04 2.53
C ALA A 953 2.28 9.05 1.52
N ASP A 954 0.95 9.12 1.39
CA ASP A 954 0.21 10.03 0.50
C ASP A 954 -0.31 11.26 1.26
N HIS A 955 0.05 11.41 2.54
CA HIS A 955 -0.36 12.50 3.44
C HIS A 955 -1.87 12.63 3.63
N GLN A 956 -2.66 11.61 3.28
CA GLN A 956 -4.07 11.56 3.64
C GLN A 956 -4.20 11.25 5.13
N LYS A 957 -5.11 11.97 5.82
CA LYS A 957 -5.42 11.67 7.22
C LYS A 957 -6.12 10.33 7.35
N ARG A 958 -5.87 9.61 8.44
CA ARG A 958 -6.62 8.39 8.75
C ARG A 958 -8.11 8.74 8.94
N LYS A 959 -9.02 7.89 8.45
CA LYS A 959 -10.45 8.04 8.72
C LYS A 959 -10.66 7.99 10.23
N ALA A 960 -11.20 9.06 10.83
CA ALA A 960 -11.42 9.15 12.27
C ALA A 960 -12.39 8.05 12.72
N SER A 961 -12.11 7.40 13.85
CA SER A 961 -13.13 6.65 14.58
C SER A 961 -14.20 7.65 15.00
N PHE A 962 -15.42 7.51 14.47
CA PHE A 962 -16.56 8.40 14.69
C PHE A 962 -16.57 9.05 16.09
N ASP A 963 -16.31 10.36 16.13
CA ASP A 963 -16.75 11.22 17.22
C ASP A 963 -18.28 11.33 17.10
N HIS A 964 -19.01 10.83 18.10
CA HIS A 964 -20.47 10.93 18.18
C HIS A 964 -21.02 12.37 18.10
N ASN A 965 -20.15 13.40 18.17
CA ASN A 965 -20.54 14.81 18.28
C ASN A 965 -20.33 15.67 17.02
N ASN A 966 -19.69 15.17 15.95
CA ASN A 966 -19.34 16.03 14.81
C ASN A 966 -20.41 16.16 13.71
N VAL A 967 -21.58 15.55 13.88
CA VAL A 967 -22.73 15.76 12.98
C VAL A 967 -23.49 17.06 13.30
N GLY A 968 -23.20 17.72 14.43
CA GLY A 968 -23.92 18.94 14.87
C GLY A 968 -23.28 20.28 14.54
N ARG A 969 -21.98 20.36 14.20
CA ARG A 969 -21.23 21.64 14.21
C ARG A 969 -20.95 22.31 12.86
N ARG A 970 -21.41 21.75 11.72
CA ARG A 970 -21.34 22.44 10.41
C ARG A 970 -22.55 23.33 10.07
N LYS A 971 -23.49 23.56 11.00
CA LYS A 971 -24.56 24.57 10.85
C LYS A 971 -24.42 25.67 11.89
N LYS A 972 -23.75 26.77 11.50
CA LYS A 972 -23.98 28.18 11.88
C LYS A 972 -22.67 28.97 11.71
N GLN A 973 -22.34 29.33 10.46
CA GLN A 973 -21.78 30.66 10.23
C GLN A 973 -22.95 31.51 9.75
N ARG A 974 -23.43 32.37 10.65
CA ARG A 974 -24.42 33.40 10.35
C ARG A 974 -23.73 34.49 9.54
N ILE A 975 -24.45 34.95 8.52
CA ILE A 975 -24.27 36.22 7.85
C ILE A 975 -24.20 37.33 8.91
N SER A 976 -23.09 38.07 8.90
CA SER A 976 -22.98 39.47 9.32
C SER A 976 -21.85 40.08 8.52
#